data_AF-A0A955WER5-F1
#
_entry.id   AF-A0A955WER5-F1
#
_cell.length_a   1.000
_cell.length_b   1.000
_cell.length_c   1.000
_cell.angle_alpha   90.00
_cell.angle_beta   90.00
_cell.angle_gamma   90.00
#
_symmetry.space_group_name_H-M   'P 1'
#
loop_
_entity.id
_entity.type
_entity.pdbx_description
1 polymer ?
#
loop_
_entity_poly.entity_id
_entity_poly.type
_entity_poly.pdbx_seq_one_letter_code
_entity_poly.pdbx_strand_id
1 'polypeptide(L)'
;MPVHARRAAFIGALASLALTLGATPALAFRTPFGDRVNASLERGLAWIRTQEAGGSYNDWSTGLAGLALMEMRASAHWNAPTRGYRNAPADDQQRLQRMARFCINFDPALRNAGVSYSYGTGNFVLFLSLYRQTGGPNDVAAPITVDQAIRNGVTALRANQGADQAQPCNYGGWNYNAIEANGDLSTTQYAVAALSAASGIVGGAADDLPRAVNFLRNVQNPDGGLKYRACQNYESSSSMSAAGIWVHRLIGQPSTAPEVQQAMTWLRDNYRYDTHLNANWRASYYYYLWAASKALEVTVDLGLPGIFEDDIGGVRDPVADGYPEEPRGWYYDFSWILTSTQNEDGSWPCEVDQRGCWRLHASVAYALLVLQRSLGGICGDDLGDQDGICQGDDNCPDAPNPDQADADGDGVGDACDNCPAAANEGQEDNDGDGLGDACDNYDCRVTGAETCNGQDDDCDGSTDETVTRPCGTDVGVCRQGVSTCAAGEFGACVGAVDPVDERCDAFDNDCDGRTDEEVTRPCGSDVGECQQGVSTCTTGNWGACVGEIRPAAEVCNGRDDDCDGNNDETVTQPCGSDTGECQRGTQTCVDGQFGACVGEIVPAPETCNNRDEDCDGRVDEEVTRSCGSNVGECRQGTQTCAAGQFGACAGEVVPAAEVCDALDNDCDGRMDETLTRVCGSAVGECRQGLSTCVAGAYGACDGEVVPVAEGCDNRDNDCDGNVDEQVTQACGTDVGACEFGTQTCAAGRFGACQGAIDPVAEDCDNVDDDCDGSVDEQVTRVCGSNVGACRQGLQTCAAGAFGACVGEVTPRNEVCDGVDQDCDGRTDEGFAGIADLPDDGFADTNCDGIDGTIGNAIFLAPAPIGNDGNNGTMNAPVATFNRAMNLAQGSNPPKYVLAAEGIYDGTLTMRSGVSIYGGYRPDAGWRRDATYETIVNGGTRGVIAQNLNAATRLDRVTVYSASNAAVGGSSYGIFIADSGNFLTVNRGKVIAGDGGSGSLGANGSNGVAGRDGSGGDDGCDGVCGVCAQGEQCDDGVCAPICQPACAGLECGDDGCDGVCGVCAQGERCEDGICAPICVPACDGRVCGDDGCEGTCGGCAVGEGCTDGACASLCPAGCPPGWACTDDATCAGG
;
A
#
# COMPACT_ATOMS: atom_id res chain seq x y z
N MET A 1 32.40 -35.74 27.83
CA MET A 1 33.65 -35.12 28.31
C MET A 1 33.79 -33.78 27.61
N PRO A 2 33.99 -32.68 28.36
CA PRO A 2 33.77 -31.30 27.92
C PRO A 2 35.08 -30.57 27.59
N VAL A 3 35.05 -29.54 26.73
CA VAL A 3 35.60 -28.19 26.98
C VAL A 3 34.96 -27.22 25.97
N HIS A 4 33.76 -26.71 26.29
CA HIS A 4 33.34 -25.38 25.84
C HIS A 4 32.98 -24.58 27.08
N ALA A 5 33.97 -23.84 27.56
CA ALA A 5 33.80 -22.80 28.56
C ALA A 5 34.05 -21.46 27.85
N ARG A 6 33.09 -20.54 28.03
CA ARG A 6 33.08 -19.12 27.63
C ARG A 6 32.53 -18.82 26.23
N ARG A 7 31.20 -18.66 26.14
CA ARG A 7 30.53 -17.37 25.84
C ARG A 7 29.02 -17.57 25.69
N ALA A 8 28.35 -17.69 26.84
CA ALA A 8 26.95 -17.36 27.04
C ALA A 8 26.80 -16.98 28.52
N ALA A 9 27.38 -15.82 28.84
CA ALA A 9 27.21 -15.11 30.09
C ALA A 9 27.53 -13.65 29.80
N PHE A 10 26.70 -13.00 28.99
CA PHE A 10 26.55 -11.53 28.90
C PHE A 10 25.30 -11.18 28.05
N ILE A 11 24.18 -11.85 28.31
CA ILE A 11 22.83 -11.35 28.02
C ILE A 11 22.07 -11.59 29.32
N GLY A 12 21.83 -10.54 30.09
CA GLY A 12 21.34 -10.62 31.48
C GLY A 12 22.03 -9.69 32.50
N ALA A 13 22.80 -8.70 32.05
CA ALA A 13 23.39 -7.66 32.91
C ALA A 13 23.58 -6.32 32.20
N LEU A 14 22.54 -5.82 31.51
CA LEU A 14 22.48 -4.43 31.00
C LEU A 14 21.10 -3.77 31.19
N ALA A 15 20.21 -4.38 31.97
CA ALA A 15 19.05 -3.69 32.54
C ALA A 15 19.35 -3.45 34.03
N SER A 16 19.52 -2.17 34.41
CA SER A 16 19.85 -1.65 35.77
C SER A 16 21.27 -1.10 35.99
N LEU A 17 21.90 -0.52 34.96
CA LEU A 17 22.87 0.56 35.15
C LEU A 17 22.58 1.72 34.18
N ALA A 18 21.36 2.25 34.22
CA ALA A 18 20.94 3.42 33.44
C ALA A 18 20.12 4.38 34.30
N LEU A 19 20.68 4.84 35.42
CA LEU A 19 20.18 6.04 36.10
C LEU A 19 21.36 6.73 36.78
N THR A 20 21.61 7.96 36.33
CA THR A 20 22.72 8.88 36.66
C THR A 20 23.96 8.82 35.77
N LEU A 21 23.76 8.96 34.47
CA LEU A 21 24.69 9.64 33.54
C LEU A 21 23.79 10.28 32.48
N GLY A 22 24.03 11.56 32.18
CA GLY A 22 23.14 12.42 31.42
C GLY A 22 22.68 11.79 30.10
N ALA A 23 21.45 12.13 29.72
CA ALA A 23 20.92 11.93 28.38
C ALA A 23 22.07 12.06 27.37
N THR A 24 22.54 10.94 26.85
CA THR A 24 23.29 10.95 25.62
C THR A 24 22.24 11.33 24.59
N PRO A 25 22.34 12.51 23.95
CA PRO A 25 21.45 12.77 22.84
C PRO A 25 21.74 11.65 21.85
N ALA A 26 20.70 11.01 21.32
CA ALA A 26 20.81 10.46 19.98
C ALA A 26 21.56 11.51 19.16
N LEU A 27 22.71 11.16 18.57
CA LEU A 27 23.47 12.08 17.73
C LEU A 27 22.68 12.23 16.42
N ALA A 28 21.51 12.85 16.53
CA ALA A 28 20.69 13.33 15.45
C ALA A 28 21.53 14.35 14.69
N PHE A 29 21.57 14.19 13.38
CA PHE A 29 22.40 14.98 12.49
C PHE A 29 22.14 16.48 12.71
N ARG A 30 23.21 17.25 12.96
CA ARG A 30 23.14 18.71 13.13
C ARG A 30 23.75 19.32 11.89
N THR A 31 22.93 19.90 11.01
CA THR A 31 23.42 20.48 9.78
C THR A 31 24.00 21.89 10.03
N PRO A 32 25.07 22.28 9.35
CA PRO A 32 25.56 23.66 9.33
C PRO A 32 24.47 24.71 9.01
N PHE A 33 23.51 24.39 8.14
CA PHE A 33 22.38 25.29 7.87
C PHE A 33 21.34 25.32 9.01
N GLY A 34 21.00 24.16 9.59
CA GLY A 34 20.16 24.08 10.78
C GLY A 34 20.73 24.87 11.95
N ASP A 35 22.06 24.83 12.14
CA ASP A 35 22.76 25.68 13.12
C ASP A 35 22.62 27.18 12.82
N ARG A 36 22.65 27.56 11.53
CA ARG A 36 22.41 28.94 11.09
C ARG A 36 20.97 29.38 11.35
N VAL A 37 19.98 28.53 11.07
CA VAL A 37 18.56 28.77 11.37
C VAL A 37 18.38 28.94 12.87
N ASN A 38 18.92 28.02 13.68
CA ASN A 38 18.83 28.08 15.13
C ASN A 38 19.50 29.35 15.70
N ALA A 39 20.64 29.77 15.16
CA ALA A 39 21.27 31.04 15.54
C ALA A 39 20.40 32.26 15.20
N SER A 40 19.66 32.22 14.08
CA SER A 40 18.71 33.27 13.69
C SER A 40 17.49 33.31 14.63
N LEU A 41 16.97 32.13 15.01
CA LEU A 41 15.89 32.00 16.00
C LEU A 41 16.30 32.61 17.33
N GLU A 42 17.48 32.26 17.84
CA GLU A 42 17.97 32.78 19.12
C GLU A 42 18.11 34.30 19.13
N ARG A 43 18.63 34.90 18.04
CA ARG A 43 18.71 36.37 17.92
C ARG A 43 17.33 37.02 17.91
N GLY A 44 16.38 36.48 17.14
CA GLY A 44 15.02 37.03 17.06
C GLY A 44 14.25 36.89 18.37
N LEU A 45 14.39 35.76 19.06
CA LEU A 45 13.79 35.56 20.39
C LEU A 45 14.45 36.46 21.43
N ALA A 46 15.78 36.65 21.38
CA ALA A 46 16.47 37.63 22.21
C ALA A 46 15.91 39.04 21.98
N TRP A 47 15.67 39.44 20.73
CA TRP A 47 15.05 40.71 20.41
C TRP A 47 13.65 40.83 21.03
N ILE A 48 12.77 39.83 20.83
CA ILE A 48 11.43 39.75 21.45
C ILE A 48 11.50 39.95 22.97
N ARG A 49 12.44 39.28 23.65
CA ARG A 49 12.65 39.38 25.11
C ARG A 49 13.08 40.77 25.56
N THR A 50 13.85 41.51 24.74
CA THR A 50 14.31 42.88 25.04
C THR A 50 13.24 43.95 24.80
N GLN A 51 12.35 43.74 23.83
CA GLN A 51 11.28 44.68 23.52
C GLN A 51 10.05 44.53 24.43
N GLU A 52 9.97 43.45 25.20
CA GLU A 52 8.88 43.20 26.14
C GLU A 52 8.91 44.19 27.32
N ALA A 53 8.01 45.17 27.30
CA ALA A 53 7.84 46.10 28.42
C ALA A 53 6.80 45.53 29.41
N GLY A 54 7.28 44.89 30.48
CA GLY A 54 6.42 44.43 31.59
C GLY A 54 5.50 43.25 31.27
N GLY A 55 5.81 42.45 30.26
CA GLY A 55 4.99 41.30 29.85
C GLY A 55 4.30 41.40 28.50
N SER A 56 4.45 42.48 27.72
CA SER A 56 3.68 42.65 26.49
C SER A 56 4.28 43.68 25.54
N TYR A 57 3.69 43.77 24.35
CA TYR A 57 3.92 44.86 23.39
C TYR A 57 2.77 45.87 23.36
N ASN A 58 1.85 45.80 24.34
CA ASN A 58 0.64 46.61 24.41
C ASN A 58 -0.30 46.50 23.19
N ASP A 59 -0.21 45.42 22.43
CA ASP A 59 -1.09 45.13 21.29
C ASP A 59 -1.21 43.61 21.03
N TRP A 60 -1.89 43.27 19.93
CA TRP A 60 -2.16 41.89 19.48
C TRP A 60 -0.91 41.06 19.17
N SER A 61 0.26 41.67 18.92
CA SER A 61 1.50 40.93 18.69
C SER A 61 1.98 40.16 19.92
N THR A 62 1.45 40.48 21.11
CA THR A 62 1.76 39.77 22.37
C THR A 62 1.41 38.28 22.29
N GLY A 63 0.30 37.92 21.66
CA GLY A 63 -0.08 36.51 21.47
C GLY A 63 0.90 35.77 20.55
N LEU A 64 1.23 36.37 19.40
CA LEU A 64 2.15 35.80 18.42
C LEU A 64 3.56 35.60 18.98
N ALA A 65 4.07 36.57 19.75
CA ALA A 65 5.35 36.45 20.40
C ALA A 65 5.35 35.39 21.51
N GLY A 66 4.22 35.24 22.22
CA GLY A 66 4.03 34.17 23.19
C GLY A 66 4.07 32.79 22.53
N LEU A 67 3.44 32.63 21.36
CA LEU A 67 3.54 31.42 20.53
C LEU A 67 5.00 31.18 20.13
N ALA A 68 5.70 32.18 19.57
CA ALA A 68 7.08 32.04 19.13
C ALA A 68 8.05 31.64 20.27
N LEU A 69 7.79 32.07 21.51
CA LEU A 69 8.57 31.66 22.69
C LEU A 69 8.30 30.20 23.10
N MET A 70 7.06 29.72 22.98
CA MET A 70 6.68 28.35 23.36
C MET A 70 7.02 27.33 22.27
N GLU A 71 6.97 27.72 21.01
CA GLU A 71 7.21 26.86 19.84
C GLU A 71 8.68 26.81 19.43
N MET A 72 9.57 27.40 20.23
CA MET A 72 10.99 27.15 20.10
C MET A 72 11.29 25.67 20.37
N ARG A 73 11.97 25.01 19.42
CA ARG A 73 12.38 23.61 19.56
C ARG A 73 13.35 23.43 20.73
N ALA A 74 13.32 22.27 21.37
CA ALA A 74 14.16 21.96 22.53
C ALA A 74 15.66 22.04 22.20
N SER A 75 16.02 21.74 20.95
CA SER A 75 17.38 21.80 20.42
C SER A 75 17.41 22.35 18.98
N ALA A 76 18.60 22.42 18.38
CA ALA A 76 18.77 22.78 16.97
C ALA A 76 18.43 21.63 16.00
N HIS A 77 18.13 20.43 16.53
CA HIS A 77 17.70 19.30 15.71
C HIS A 77 16.31 19.58 15.16
N TRP A 78 16.08 19.13 13.93
CA TRP A 78 14.81 19.33 13.26
C TRP A 78 13.71 18.62 14.06
N ASN A 79 13.79 17.33 14.31
CA ASN A 79 12.71 16.60 14.99
C ASN A 79 12.62 16.87 16.51
N ALA A 80 13.32 17.90 17.02
CA ALA A 80 13.22 18.23 18.44
C ALA A 80 11.85 18.83 18.76
N PRO A 81 11.16 18.29 19.79
CA PRO A 81 9.83 18.76 20.15
C PRO A 81 9.87 20.23 20.57
N THR A 82 8.72 20.89 20.42
CA THR A 82 8.56 22.26 20.94
C THR A 82 8.73 22.26 22.46
N ARG A 83 9.35 23.31 23.01
CA ARG A 83 9.57 23.42 24.46
C ARG A 83 8.25 23.54 25.23
N GLY A 84 7.27 24.23 24.65
CA GLY A 84 6.05 24.60 25.35
C GLY A 84 6.35 25.44 26.61
N TYR A 85 5.34 25.62 27.46
CA TYR A 85 5.52 26.33 28.72
C TYR A 85 6.38 25.55 29.73
N ARG A 86 6.08 24.25 29.94
CA ARG A 86 6.72 23.45 31.01
C ARG A 86 8.23 23.36 30.84
N ASN A 87 8.72 23.23 29.60
CA ASN A 87 10.15 23.09 29.32
C ASN A 87 10.81 24.43 28.92
N ALA A 88 10.07 25.55 28.95
CA ALA A 88 10.66 26.87 28.77
C ALA A 88 11.57 27.24 29.96
N PRO A 89 12.64 28.02 29.75
CA PRO A 89 13.44 28.58 30.84
C PRO A 89 12.59 29.34 31.86
N ALA A 90 12.99 29.33 33.14
CA ALA A 90 12.22 29.97 34.21
C ALA A 90 11.89 31.44 33.94
N ASP A 91 12.79 32.18 33.29
CA ASP A 91 12.55 33.56 32.87
C ASP A 91 11.45 33.66 31.81
N ASP A 92 11.48 32.77 30.81
CA ASP A 92 10.47 32.73 29.74
C ASP A 92 9.12 32.24 30.28
N GLN A 93 9.08 31.30 31.24
CA GLN A 93 7.85 30.94 31.95
C GLN A 93 7.21 32.15 32.64
N GLN A 94 8.00 32.98 33.33
CA GLN A 94 7.50 34.20 33.94
C GLN A 94 7.04 35.23 32.90
N ARG A 95 7.71 35.33 31.75
CA ARG A 95 7.30 36.20 30.63
C ARG A 95 5.96 35.75 30.07
N LEU A 96 5.82 34.46 29.76
CA LEU A 96 4.61 33.85 29.23
C LEU A 96 3.41 34.04 30.17
N GLN A 97 3.59 33.90 31.49
CA GLN A 97 2.55 34.23 32.48
C GLN A 97 2.10 35.70 32.39
N ARG A 98 3.03 36.64 32.26
CA ARG A 98 2.70 38.07 32.13
C ARG A 98 2.03 38.38 30.80
N MET A 99 2.45 37.73 29.71
CA MET A 99 1.82 37.82 28.38
C MET A 99 0.38 37.29 28.44
N ALA A 100 0.16 36.12 29.04
CA ALA A 100 -1.17 35.55 29.25
C ALA A 100 -2.08 36.51 30.04
N ARG A 101 -1.57 37.07 31.16
CA ARG A 101 -2.27 38.09 31.93
C ARG A 101 -2.60 39.33 31.09
N PHE A 102 -1.69 39.78 30.23
CA PHE A 102 -1.93 40.91 29.35
C PHE A 102 -3.05 40.61 28.36
N CYS A 103 -3.00 39.47 27.66
CA CYS A 103 -4.01 39.06 26.69
C CYS A 103 -5.41 39.09 27.30
N ILE A 104 -5.57 38.51 28.50
CA ILE A 104 -6.84 38.51 29.24
C ILE A 104 -7.26 39.95 29.57
N ASN A 105 -6.37 40.81 30.05
CA ASN A 105 -6.74 42.18 30.43
C ASN A 105 -7.05 43.09 29.24
N PHE A 106 -6.40 42.84 28.11
CA PHE A 106 -6.51 43.66 26.91
C PHE A 106 -7.83 43.40 26.18
N ASP A 107 -8.16 42.14 25.92
CA ASP A 107 -9.33 41.78 25.11
C ASP A 107 -10.60 41.67 25.97
N PRO A 108 -11.64 42.51 25.74
CA PRO A 108 -12.93 42.36 26.40
C PRO A 108 -13.57 40.98 26.16
N ALA A 109 -13.44 40.39 24.98
CA ALA A 109 -14.03 39.09 24.64
C ALA A 109 -13.54 37.99 25.58
N LEU A 110 -12.25 38.02 25.95
CA LEU A 110 -11.69 37.10 26.92
C LEU A 110 -12.19 37.37 28.34
N ARG A 111 -12.37 38.63 28.74
CA ARG A 111 -12.80 38.97 30.12
C ARG A 111 -14.24 38.62 30.44
N ASN A 112 -15.14 38.85 29.49
CA ASN A 112 -16.58 38.81 29.77
C ASN A 112 -17.43 38.27 28.62
N ALA A 113 -16.84 37.53 27.68
CA ALA A 113 -17.51 37.04 26.48
C ALA A 113 -18.20 38.17 25.68
N GLY A 114 -17.59 39.37 25.71
CA GLY A 114 -18.02 40.51 24.91
C GLY A 114 -17.79 40.31 23.40
N VAL A 115 -18.06 41.34 22.62
CA VAL A 115 -17.85 41.31 21.16
C VAL A 115 -16.37 41.02 20.85
N SER A 116 -16.12 39.96 20.07
CA SER A 116 -14.76 39.59 19.67
C SER A 116 -14.25 40.47 18.53
N TYR A 117 -12.97 40.85 18.62
CA TYR A 117 -12.21 41.27 17.46
C TYR A 117 -11.59 40.01 16.85
N SER A 118 -12.32 39.25 16.02
CA SER A 118 -12.05 37.82 15.76
C SER A 118 -10.62 37.52 15.30
N TYR A 119 -9.96 38.42 14.58
CA TYR A 119 -8.53 38.32 14.25
C TYR A 119 -7.63 38.29 15.49
N GLY A 120 -7.80 39.27 16.39
CA GLY A 120 -6.99 39.41 17.60
C GLY A 120 -7.41 38.45 18.71
N THR A 121 -8.72 38.30 18.93
CA THR A 121 -9.28 37.35 19.88
C THR A 121 -8.87 35.92 19.52
N GLY A 122 -8.94 35.53 18.24
CA GLY A 122 -8.48 34.23 17.77
C GLY A 122 -7.00 33.99 18.08
N ASN A 123 -6.13 34.92 17.70
CA ASN A 123 -4.70 34.87 18.03
C ASN A 123 -4.43 34.72 19.56
N PHE A 124 -5.15 35.45 20.42
CA PHE A 124 -4.96 35.31 21.86
C PHE A 124 -5.49 33.99 22.42
N VAL A 125 -6.64 33.50 21.95
CA VAL A 125 -7.16 32.18 22.36
C VAL A 125 -6.18 31.09 21.93
N LEU A 126 -5.66 31.15 20.71
CA LEU A 126 -4.65 30.23 20.20
C LEU A 126 -3.42 30.15 21.13
N PHE A 127 -2.83 31.30 21.45
CA PHE A 127 -1.73 31.40 22.41
C PHE A 127 -2.07 30.84 23.80
N LEU A 128 -3.22 31.23 24.37
CA LEU A 128 -3.62 30.82 25.71
C LEU A 128 -3.91 29.32 25.79
N SER A 129 -4.45 28.74 24.71
CA SER A 129 -4.69 27.30 24.59
C SER A 129 -3.38 26.52 24.63
N LEU A 130 -2.41 26.87 23.78
CA LEU A 130 -1.08 26.23 23.80
C LEU A 130 -0.39 26.40 25.16
N TYR A 131 -0.45 27.60 25.74
CA TYR A 131 0.09 27.87 27.06
C TYR A 131 -0.49 26.94 28.13
N ARG A 132 -1.80 26.66 28.09
CA ARG A 132 -2.45 25.78 29.08
C ARG A 132 -2.15 24.31 28.84
N GLN A 133 -2.19 23.85 27.60
CA GLN A 133 -1.91 22.46 27.23
C GLN A 133 -0.46 22.07 27.57
N THR A 134 0.49 22.99 27.38
CA THR A 134 1.90 22.79 27.68
C THR A 134 2.28 23.06 29.15
N GLY A 135 1.29 23.14 30.06
CA GLY A 135 1.51 23.17 31.51
C GLY A 135 1.56 24.55 32.17
N GLY A 136 1.17 25.62 31.46
CA GLY A 136 1.08 26.98 32.01
C GLY A 136 0.08 27.09 33.15
N PRO A 137 0.38 27.79 34.26
CA PRO A 137 -0.55 27.92 35.38
C PRO A 137 -1.84 28.63 34.97
N ASN A 138 -2.96 28.11 35.47
CA ASN A 138 -4.30 28.62 35.16
C ASN A 138 -4.57 29.99 35.83
N ASP A 139 -3.95 30.24 36.98
CA ASP A 139 -3.97 31.54 37.64
C ASP A 139 -2.72 32.34 37.28
N VAL A 140 -2.91 33.43 36.55
CA VAL A 140 -1.86 34.36 36.13
C VAL A 140 -2.04 35.75 36.78
N ALA A 141 -2.80 35.84 37.86
CA ALA A 141 -3.19 37.10 38.50
C ALA A 141 -3.90 38.08 37.55
N ALA A 142 -4.72 37.55 36.65
CA ALA A 142 -5.70 38.30 35.86
C ALA A 142 -7.06 38.32 36.58
N PRO A 143 -8.04 39.15 36.15
CA PRO A 143 -9.37 39.19 36.76
C PRO A 143 -10.14 37.87 36.70
N ILE A 144 -9.75 36.96 35.81
CA ILE A 144 -10.28 35.61 35.62
C ILE A 144 -9.13 34.65 35.32
N THR A 145 -9.36 33.35 35.49
CA THR A 145 -8.37 32.33 35.13
C THR A 145 -8.22 32.21 33.61
N VAL A 146 -7.10 31.63 33.17
CA VAL A 146 -6.82 31.40 31.75
C VAL A 146 -7.87 30.49 31.12
N ASP A 147 -8.25 29.38 31.77
CA ASP A 147 -9.30 28.48 31.26
C ASP A 147 -10.64 29.21 31.10
N GLN A 148 -10.97 30.13 32.02
CA GLN A 148 -12.19 30.91 31.91
C GLN A 148 -12.10 31.93 30.77
N ALA A 149 -10.93 32.52 30.56
CA ALA A 149 -10.68 33.42 29.44
C ALA A 149 -10.84 32.69 28.09
N ILE A 150 -10.30 31.47 27.98
CA ILE A 150 -10.45 30.61 26.79
C ILE A 150 -11.94 30.30 26.56
N ARG A 151 -12.70 29.88 27.58
CA ARG A 151 -14.15 29.66 27.46
C ARG A 151 -14.93 30.89 26.99
N ASN A 152 -14.58 32.06 27.52
CA ASN A 152 -15.19 33.32 27.10
C ASN A 152 -14.84 33.66 25.64
N GLY A 153 -13.59 33.45 25.25
CA GLY A 153 -13.11 33.62 23.87
C GLY A 153 -13.83 32.69 22.90
N VAL A 154 -13.95 31.40 23.21
CA VAL A 154 -14.72 30.41 22.44
C VAL A 154 -16.17 30.88 22.27
N THR A 155 -16.80 31.30 23.37
CA THR A 155 -18.18 31.83 23.33
C THR A 155 -18.31 33.04 22.41
N ALA A 156 -17.38 34.00 22.52
CA ALA A 156 -17.38 35.23 21.74
C ALA A 156 -17.05 35.01 20.26
N LEU A 157 -16.20 34.04 19.93
CA LEU A 157 -15.89 33.67 18.54
C LEU A 157 -17.07 32.94 17.90
N ARG A 158 -17.66 31.96 18.57
CA ARG A 158 -18.85 31.24 18.07
C ARG A 158 -20.03 32.19 17.85
N ALA A 159 -20.24 33.13 18.77
CA ALA A 159 -21.28 34.16 18.64
C ALA A 159 -21.05 35.12 17.45
N ASN A 160 -19.83 35.18 16.90
CA ASN A 160 -19.47 36.06 15.78
C ASN A 160 -19.29 35.30 14.45
N GLN A 161 -19.54 34.00 14.41
CA GLN A 161 -19.53 33.24 13.16
C GLN A 161 -20.82 33.48 12.38
N GLY A 162 -20.74 33.63 11.06
CA GLY A 162 -21.94 33.75 10.23
C GLY A 162 -22.79 32.48 10.26
N ALA A 163 -24.02 32.61 10.74
CA ALA A 163 -24.97 31.50 10.90
C ALA A 163 -26.18 31.55 9.95
N ASP A 164 -26.38 32.67 9.25
CA ASP A 164 -27.51 32.85 8.35
C ASP A 164 -27.20 32.32 6.94
N GLN A 165 -27.85 31.22 6.56
CA GLN A 165 -27.75 30.65 5.21
C GLN A 165 -28.27 31.61 4.13
N ALA A 166 -29.14 32.57 4.48
CA ALA A 166 -29.61 33.61 3.56
C ALA A 166 -28.54 34.68 3.27
N GLN A 167 -27.43 34.67 4.02
CA GLN A 167 -26.21 35.45 3.75
C GLN A 167 -25.05 34.51 3.38
N PRO A 168 -25.12 33.86 2.19
CA PRO A 168 -24.22 32.76 1.83
C PRO A 168 -22.73 33.17 1.87
N CYS A 169 -22.46 34.45 1.63
CA CYS A 169 -21.11 35.02 1.59
C CYS A 169 -20.40 35.09 2.93
N ASN A 170 -21.07 34.93 4.07
CA ASN A 170 -20.40 34.78 5.35
C ASN A 170 -20.88 33.53 6.10
N TYR A 171 -21.63 32.64 5.46
CA TYR A 171 -22.14 31.45 6.12
C TYR A 171 -20.98 30.51 6.49
N GLY A 172 -20.71 30.39 7.79
CA GLY A 172 -19.56 29.66 8.34
C GLY A 172 -18.26 30.47 8.50
N GLY A 173 -18.22 31.72 8.03
CA GLY A 173 -17.04 32.59 8.10
C GLY A 173 -17.07 33.57 9.26
N TRP A 174 -15.98 34.32 9.41
CA TRP A 174 -15.83 35.40 10.39
C TRP A 174 -15.51 36.73 9.73
N ASN A 175 -15.75 37.78 10.51
CA ASN A 175 -15.38 39.15 10.23
C ASN A 175 -14.64 39.74 11.43
N TYR A 176 -14.11 40.95 11.29
CA TYR A 176 -13.33 41.58 12.35
C TYR A 176 -14.11 41.81 13.65
N ASN A 177 -15.30 42.44 13.63
CA ASN A 177 -15.98 42.91 14.86
C ASN A 177 -17.46 42.51 14.98
N ALA A 178 -18.09 42.00 13.92
CA ALA A 178 -19.51 41.67 13.92
C ALA A 178 -19.82 40.70 12.77
N ILE A 179 -20.97 40.02 12.85
CA ILE A 179 -21.50 39.23 11.73
C ILE A 179 -21.94 40.22 10.63
N GLU A 180 -21.12 40.35 9.59
CA GLU A 180 -21.43 41.11 8.38
C GLU A 180 -21.78 40.16 7.23
N ALA A 181 -22.37 40.70 6.16
CA ALA A 181 -22.78 39.92 5.00
C ALA A 181 -21.61 39.30 4.21
N ASN A 182 -20.39 39.87 4.30
CA ASN A 182 -19.22 39.41 3.53
C ASN A 182 -18.13 38.90 4.48
N GLY A 183 -17.86 37.60 4.53
CA GLY A 183 -16.81 37.04 5.39
C GLY A 183 -15.39 37.36 4.93
N ASP A 184 -14.44 37.24 5.85
CA ASP A 184 -13.01 37.53 5.66
C ASP A 184 -12.15 36.30 6.00
N LEU A 185 -11.35 35.85 5.04
CA LEU A 185 -10.54 34.63 5.20
C LEU A 185 -9.37 34.83 6.17
N SER A 186 -8.82 36.05 6.27
CA SER A 186 -7.75 36.37 7.22
C SER A 186 -8.24 36.32 8.67
N THR A 187 -9.50 36.68 8.93
CA THR A 187 -10.08 36.54 10.27
C THR A 187 -10.58 35.14 10.54
N THR A 188 -11.13 34.48 9.52
CA THR A 188 -11.66 33.12 9.60
C THR A 188 -10.56 32.14 10.01
N GLN A 189 -9.35 32.24 9.45
CA GLN A 189 -8.27 31.34 9.83
C GLN A 189 -7.91 31.40 11.32
N TYR A 190 -7.88 32.61 11.91
CA TYR A 190 -7.54 32.78 13.33
C TYR A 190 -8.67 32.31 14.24
N ALA A 191 -9.93 32.50 13.83
CA ALA A 191 -11.08 32.00 14.58
C ALA A 191 -11.13 30.46 14.55
N VAL A 192 -10.91 29.85 13.37
CA VAL A 192 -10.88 28.39 13.21
C VAL A 192 -9.73 27.79 14.00
N ALA A 193 -8.51 28.32 13.85
CA ALA A 193 -7.34 27.88 14.62
C ALA A 193 -7.58 28.00 16.13
N ALA A 194 -8.11 29.13 16.60
CA ALA A 194 -8.42 29.32 18.01
C ALA A 194 -9.42 28.32 18.58
N LEU A 195 -10.49 28.03 17.82
CA LEU A 195 -11.53 27.10 18.24
C LEU A 195 -11.04 25.64 18.20
N SER A 196 -10.22 25.30 17.20
CA SER A 196 -9.51 24.02 17.12
C SER A 196 -8.57 23.88 18.32
N ALA A 197 -7.65 24.80 18.56
CA ALA A 197 -6.75 24.75 19.72
C ALA A 197 -7.48 24.72 21.07
N ALA A 198 -8.65 25.35 21.18
CA ALA A 198 -9.43 25.35 22.40
C ALA A 198 -10.18 24.03 22.66
N SER A 199 -10.29 23.11 21.68
CA SER A 199 -11.01 21.83 21.80
C SER A 199 -10.47 20.98 22.96
N GLY A 200 -9.15 20.94 23.14
CA GLY A 200 -8.48 20.21 24.23
C GLY A 200 -8.71 20.78 25.63
N ILE A 201 -9.36 21.93 25.75
CA ILE A 201 -9.64 22.61 27.04
C ILE A 201 -11.15 22.82 27.26
N VAL A 202 -11.88 23.12 26.19
CA VAL A 202 -13.30 23.47 26.20
C VAL A 202 -14.04 22.50 25.30
N GLY A 203 -14.73 21.54 25.92
CA GLY A 203 -15.57 20.59 25.19
C GLY A 203 -16.57 21.30 24.26
N GLY A 204 -16.63 20.83 23.01
CA GLY A 204 -17.50 21.38 21.96
C GLY A 204 -17.04 22.73 21.39
N ALA A 205 -15.80 23.16 21.62
CA ALA A 205 -15.24 24.35 20.96
C ALA A 205 -15.16 24.20 19.43
N ALA A 206 -14.91 22.97 18.97
CA ALA A 206 -14.74 22.64 17.55
C ALA A 206 -16.07 22.31 16.80
N ASP A 207 -17.20 22.16 17.50
CA ASP A 207 -18.48 21.69 16.92
C ASP A 207 -18.97 22.52 15.72
N ASP A 208 -18.60 23.80 15.68
CA ASP A 208 -19.01 24.74 14.64
C ASP A 208 -17.99 24.91 13.50
N LEU A 209 -16.81 24.27 13.59
CA LEU A 209 -15.76 24.36 12.59
C LEU A 209 -16.17 23.81 11.21
N PRO A 210 -16.85 22.65 11.08
CA PRO A 210 -17.24 22.12 9.78
C PRO A 210 -18.12 23.07 8.96
N ARG A 211 -18.84 24.00 9.61
CA ARG A 211 -19.65 25.01 8.92
C ARG A 211 -18.79 25.95 8.05
N ALA A 212 -17.52 26.16 8.38
CA ALA A 212 -16.61 27.02 7.64
C ALA A 212 -16.34 26.56 6.20
N VAL A 213 -16.59 25.28 5.86
CA VAL A 213 -16.48 24.78 4.48
C VAL A 213 -17.38 25.56 3.52
N ASN A 214 -18.55 26.01 3.98
CA ASN A 214 -19.46 26.80 3.17
C ASN A 214 -18.89 28.17 2.84
N PHE A 215 -18.18 28.78 3.80
CA PHE A 215 -17.50 30.03 3.57
C PHE A 215 -16.32 29.86 2.60
N LEU A 216 -15.52 28.80 2.78
CA LEU A 216 -14.37 28.48 1.92
C LEU A 216 -14.76 28.37 0.45
N ARG A 217 -15.87 27.67 0.15
CA ARG A 217 -16.43 27.59 -1.21
C ARG A 217 -16.78 28.95 -1.82
N ASN A 218 -17.15 29.93 -0.99
CA ASN A 218 -17.52 31.28 -1.45
C ASN A 218 -16.33 32.24 -1.58
N VAL A 219 -15.19 31.92 -0.98
CA VAL A 219 -13.92 32.64 -1.18
C VAL A 219 -13.06 32.03 -2.28
N GLN A 220 -13.29 30.77 -2.66
CA GLN A 220 -12.61 30.17 -3.80
C GLN A 220 -13.12 30.77 -5.11
N ASN A 221 -12.19 31.11 -6.00
CA ASN A 221 -12.46 31.60 -7.33
C ASN A 221 -12.44 30.45 -8.34
N PRO A 222 -13.00 30.65 -9.55
CA PRO A 222 -13.00 29.62 -10.61
C PRO A 222 -11.61 29.20 -11.09
N ASP A 223 -10.56 29.98 -10.79
CA ASP A 223 -9.17 29.62 -11.07
C ASP A 223 -8.60 28.63 -10.05
N GLY A 224 -9.34 28.29 -9.00
CA GLY A 224 -8.93 27.39 -7.91
C GLY A 224 -8.31 28.11 -6.71
N GLY A 225 -7.81 29.33 -6.90
CA GLY A 225 -7.24 30.15 -5.83
C GLY A 225 -8.32 30.78 -4.94
N LEU A 226 -7.91 31.26 -3.76
CA LEU A 226 -8.82 31.90 -2.81
C LEU A 226 -8.55 33.39 -2.70
N LYS A 227 -9.64 34.15 -2.49
CA LYS A 227 -9.63 35.60 -2.35
C LYS A 227 -9.87 36.05 -0.91
N TYR A 228 -9.58 37.32 -0.66
CA TYR A 228 -9.68 37.94 0.67
C TYR A 228 -11.10 38.00 1.25
N ARG A 229 -12.11 38.32 0.41
CA ARG A 229 -13.52 38.47 0.81
C ARG A 229 -14.45 37.62 -0.04
N ALA A 230 -15.32 36.87 0.62
CA ALA A 230 -16.34 36.07 -0.07
C ALA A 230 -17.30 36.94 -0.86
N CYS A 231 -17.74 36.42 -2.02
CA CYS A 231 -18.68 37.07 -2.95
C CYS A 231 -18.33 38.49 -3.43
N GLN A 232 -17.11 38.97 -3.21
CA GLN A 232 -16.61 40.19 -3.83
C GLN A 232 -15.66 39.85 -4.99
N ASN A 233 -15.54 40.76 -5.96
CA ASN A 233 -14.65 40.59 -7.11
C ASN A 233 -13.20 40.93 -6.73
N TYR A 234 -12.61 40.13 -5.85
CA TYR A 234 -11.17 40.13 -5.59
C TYR A 234 -10.50 38.98 -6.33
N GLU A 235 -9.30 39.26 -6.85
CA GLU A 235 -8.42 38.25 -7.41
C GLU A 235 -7.94 37.28 -6.32
N SER A 236 -7.63 36.06 -6.75
CA SER A 236 -6.99 35.05 -5.91
C SER A 236 -5.61 35.54 -5.48
N SER A 237 -5.21 35.23 -4.24
CA SER A 237 -3.88 35.60 -3.74
C SER A 237 -3.19 34.43 -3.06
N SER A 238 -1.86 34.38 -3.16
CA SER A 238 -1.02 33.35 -2.54
C SER A 238 -1.31 33.17 -1.05
N SER A 239 -1.34 34.26 -0.30
CA SER A 239 -1.57 34.24 1.14
C SER A 239 -2.97 33.77 1.55
N MET A 240 -3.99 34.08 0.75
CA MET A 240 -5.37 33.68 1.03
C MET A 240 -5.60 32.24 0.59
N SER A 241 -5.02 31.81 -0.53
CA SER A 241 -5.03 30.41 -0.97
C SER A 241 -4.34 29.51 0.04
N ALA A 242 -3.15 29.90 0.52
CA ALA A 242 -2.44 29.19 1.58
C ALA A 242 -3.23 29.15 2.91
N ALA A 243 -3.75 30.29 3.35
CA ALA A 243 -4.62 30.32 4.53
C ALA A 243 -5.86 29.43 4.37
N GLY A 244 -6.43 29.35 3.17
CA GLY A 244 -7.54 28.49 2.81
C GLY A 244 -7.23 27.01 2.99
N ILE A 245 -6.11 26.56 2.41
CA ILE A 245 -5.61 25.18 2.54
C ILE A 245 -5.49 24.80 4.01
N TRP A 246 -4.84 25.64 4.81
CA TRP A 246 -4.70 25.40 6.24
C TRP A 246 -6.05 25.32 6.97
N VAL A 247 -6.99 26.22 6.64
CA VAL A 247 -8.34 26.18 7.22
C VAL A 247 -9.12 24.94 6.79
N HIS A 248 -8.99 24.50 5.53
CA HIS A 248 -9.59 23.24 5.06
C HIS A 248 -9.12 22.06 5.91
N ARG A 249 -7.82 21.97 6.21
CA ARG A 249 -7.26 20.93 7.06
C ARG A 249 -7.77 21.01 8.49
N LEU A 250 -7.78 22.19 9.11
CA LEU A 250 -8.29 22.40 10.48
C LEU A 250 -9.78 22.08 10.66
N ILE A 251 -10.58 22.07 9.59
CA ILE A 251 -11.99 21.68 9.63
C ILE A 251 -12.24 20.23 9.19
N GLY A 252 -11.17 19.44 9.03
CA GLY A 252 -11.23 18.02 8.70
C GLY A 252 -11.49 17.71 7.22
N GLN A 253 -11.22 18.64 6.29
CA GLN A 253 -11.27 18.32 4.87
C GLN A 253 -10.01 17.54 4.47
N PRO A 254 -10.14 16.39 3.79
CA PRO A 254 -8.99 15.63 3.32
C PRO A 254 -8.25 16.41 2.23
N SER A 255 -6.96 16.15 2.09
CA SER A 255 -6.13 16.73 1.02
C SER A 255 -6.67 16.38 -0.37
N THR A 256 -7.29 15.21 -0.54
CA THR A 256 -7.93 14.72 -1.78
C THR A 256 -9.15 15.53 -2.21
N ALA A 257 -9.72 16.36 -1.34
CA ALA A 257 -10.93 17.11 -1.66
C ALA A 257 -10.67 18.03 -2.88
N PRO A 258 -11.55 18.04 -3.91
CA PRO A 258 -11.33 18.82 -5.13
C PRO A 258 -11.07 20.31 -4.87
N GLU A 259 -11.76 20.91 -3.90
CA GLU A 259 -11.55 22.29 -3.50
C GLU A 259 -10.15 22.53 -2.91
N VAL A 260 -9.60 21.56 -2.17
CA VAL A 260 -8.24 21.63 -1.60
C VAL A 260 -7.20 21.43 -2.70
N GLN A 261 -7.38 20.43 -3.56
CA GLN A 261 -6.52 20.16 -4.72
C GLN A 261 -6.44 21.34 -5.70
N GLN A 262 -7.56 22.01 -5.96
CA GLN A 262 -7.60 23.22 -6.79
C GLN A 262 -6.83 24.38 -6.14
N ALA A 263 -6.96 24.57 -4.83
CA ALA A 263 -6.20 25.60 -4.11
C ALA A 263 -4.70 25.31 -4.09
N MET A 264 -4.31 24.04 -3.94
CA MET A 264 -2.92 23.59 -4.02
C MET A 264 -2.35 23.77 -5.43
N THR A 265 -3.07 23.35 -6.47
CA THR A 265 -2.65 23.55 -7.86
C THR A 265 -2.49 25.03 -8.19
N TRP A 266 -3.46 25.87 -7.79
CA TRP A 266 -3.33 27.31 -8.01
C TRP A 266 -2.13 27.89 -7.27
N LEU A 267 -1.88 27.46 -6.03
CA LEU A 267 -0.71 27.90 -5.28
C LEU A 267 0.59 27.42 -5.92
N ARG A 268 0.69 26.19 -6.46
CA ARG A 268 1.83 25.74 -7.27
C ARG A 268 2.11 26.68 -8.45
N ASP A 269 1.09 26.91 -9.27
CA ASP A 269 1.26 27.64 -10.53
C ASP A 269 1.51 29.15 -10.32
N ASN A 270 1.03 29.67 -9.20
CA ASN A 270 0.99 31.09 -8.92
C ASN A 270 1.81 31.48 -7.70
N TYR A 271 2.50 30.58 -7.00
CA TYR A 271 3.42 30.86 -5.87
C TYR A 271 4.89 30.81 -6.28
N ARG A 272 5.69 31.83 -5.94
CA ARG A 272 7.15 31.73 -5.90
C ARG A 272 7.71 32.61 -4.80
N TYR A 273 8.46 32.05 -3.85
CA TYR A 273 8.94 32.81 -2.68
C TYR A 273 9.77 34.05 -3.05
N ASP A 274 10.47 34.05 -4.19
CA ASP A 274 11.35 35.12 -4.67
C ASP A 274 10.64 36.21 -5.49
N THR A 275 9.46 35.94 -6.07
CA THR A 275 8.71 36.93 -6.87
C THR A 275 7.50 37.55 -6.16
N HIS A 276 7.23 37.18 -4.90
CA HIS A 276 5.88 37.19 -4.33
C HIS A 276 5.37 38.38 -3.52
N LEU A 277 5.65 39.58 -3.99
CA LEU A 277 4.79 40.72 -3.66
C LEU A 277 4.47 41.57 -4.89
N ASN A 278 3.84 40.96 -5.90
CA ASN A 278 3.22 41.74 -6.95
C ASN A 278 2.05 42.58 -6.41
N ALA A 279 2.30 43.89 -6.45
CA ALA A 279 1.43 45.06 -6.38
C ALA A 279 0.54 45.35 -5.15
N ASN A 280 -0.18 44.42 -4.54
CA ASN A 280 -1.34 44.85 -3.74
C ASN A 280 -1.16 44.91 -2.20
N TRP A 281 -0.22 44.18 -1.59
CA TRP A 281 -0.10 44.16 -0.11
C TRP A 281 1.33 43.95 0.42
N ARG A 282 2.27 44.75 -0.07
CA ARG A 282 3.69 44.75 0.37
C ARG A 282 3.88 44.91 1.88
N ALA A 283 2.90 45.46 2.61
CA ALA A 283 2.97 45.73 4.04
C ALA A 283 2.83 44.50 4.97
N SER A 284 2.59 43.30 4.44
CA SER A 284 2.28 42.10 5.26
C SER A 284 3.15 40.89 4.90
N TYR A 285 4.37 41.13 4.39
CA TYR A 285 5.27 40.09 3.88
C TYR A 285 5.45 38.90 4.82
N TYR A 286 5.85 39.14 6.06
CA TYR A 286 6.15 38.07 7.04
C TYR A 286 4.91 37.25 7.41
N TYR A 287 3.74 37.89 7.49
CA TYR A 287 2.48 37.18 7.69
C TYR A 287 2.16 36.27 6.50
N TYR A 288 2.47 36.69 5.27
CA TYR A 288 2.25 35.86 4.08
C TYR A 288 3.21 34.69 3.99
N LEU A 289 4.48 34.86 4.41
CA LEU A 289 5.40 33.74 4.58
C LEU A 289 4.86 32.74 5.59
N TRP A 290 4.35 33.20 6.73
CA TRP A 290 3.77 32.30 7.74
C TRP A 290 2.47 31.63 7.27
N ALA A 291 1.62 32.34 6.50
CA ALA A 291 0.44 31.73 5.91
C ALA A 291 0.81 30.65 4.89
N ALA A 292 1.82 30.90 4.06
CA ALA A 292 2.36 29.94 3.09
C ALA A 292 2.99 28.74 3.80
N SER A 293 3.87 28.96 4.78
CA SER A 293 4.52 27.86 5.51
C SER A 293 3.48 26.94 6.11
N LYS A 294 2.49 27.46 6.84
CA LYS A 294 1.41 26.63 7.43
C LYS A 294 0.62 25.82 6.42
N ALA A 295 0.42 26.32 5.21
CA ALA A 295 -0.25 25.57 4.17
C ALA A 295 0.62 24.40 3.69
N LEU A 296 1.91 24.67 3.49
CA LEU A 296 2.89 23.70 3.02
C LEU A 296 3.13 22.60 4.05
N GLU A 297 3.24 22.97 5.33
CA GLU A 297 3.39 22.05 6.46
C GLU A 297 2.25 21.02 6.58
N VAL A 298 1.03 21.35 6.13
CA VAL A 298 -0.13 20.46 6.26
C VAL A 298 -0.50 19.74 4.96
N THR A 299 0.34 19.88 3.94
CA THR A 299 0.18 19.30 2.60
C THR A 299 1.30 18.34 2.20
N VAL A 300 2.27 18.10 3.08
CA VAL A 300 3.37 17.15 2.83
C VAL A 300 2.82 15.71 2.86
N ASP A 301 3.28 14.94 1.88
CA ASP A 301 3.06 13.52 1.54
C ASP A 301 1.75 12.78 1.81
N LEU A 302 1.04 12.47 0.72
CA LEU A 302 -0.03 11.46 0.67
C LEU A 302 -0.10 10.73 -0.69
N GLY A 303 1.00 10.65 -1.46
CA GLY A 303 1.02 9.89 -2.74
C GLY A 303 0.02 10.35 -3.81
N LEU A 304 -0.42 11.62 -3.76
CA LEU A 304 -1.40 12.21 -4.68
C LEU A 304 -0.74 13.32 -5.52
N PRO A 305 -1.28 13.69 -6.70
CA PRO A 305 -0.78 14.81 -7.49
C PRO A 305 -1.00 16.17 -6.80
N GLY A 306 -0.21 16.46 -5.76
CA GLY A 306 -0.23 17.66 -4.90
C GLY A 306 1.11 18.40 -4.92
N ILE A 307 1.14 19.63 -4.39
CA ILE A 307 2.35 20.49 -4.33
C ILE A 307 3.52 19.70 -3.75
N PHE A 308 4.57 19.50 -4.53
CA PHE A 308 5.86 18.97 -4.06
C PHE A 308 6.71 20.09 -3.43
N GLU A 309 7.69 19.73 -2.61
CA GLU A 309 8.53 20.74 -1.95
C GLU A 309 9.29 21.64 -2.94
N ASP A 310 9.61 21.12 -4.12
CA ASP A 310 10.29 21.76 -5.24
C ASP A 310 9.35 22.45 -6.25
N ASP A 311 8.04 22.20 -6.18
CA ASP A 311 7.02 22.86 -7.01
C ASP A 311 6.85 24.35 -6.66
N ILE A 312 6.96 24.68 -5.38
CA ILE A 312 6.73 26.02 -4.80
C ILE A 312 8.03 26.66 -4.28
N GLY A 313 8.99 25.81 -3.90
CA GLY A 313 10.33 26.15 -3.44
C GLY A 313 11.41 25.51 -4.29
N GLY A 314 12.57 25.19 -3.69
CA GLY A 314 13.65 24.47 -4.37
C GLY A 314 14.34 25.24 -5.50
N VAL A 315 14.11 26.55 -5.61
CA VAL A 315 14.79 27.39 -6.62
C VAL A 315 16.24 27.58 -6.23
N ARG A 316 16.53 27.71 -4.93
CA ARG A 316 17.91 27.74 -4.46
C ARG A 316 18.51 26.35 -4.54
N ASP A 317 19.81 26.34 -4.75
CA ASP A 317 20.63 25.15 -4.76
C ASP A 317 21.48 25.17 -3.47
N PRO A 318 21.13 24.34 -2.46
CA PRO A 318 21.87 24.28 -1.20
C PRO A 318 23.35 23.95 -1.39
N VAL A 319 23.69 23.10 -2.37
CA VAL A 319 25.08 22.77 -2.71
C VAL A 319 25.83 24.01 -3.17
N ALA A 320 25.23 24.80 -4.06
CA ALA A 320 25.82 26.05 -4.54
C ALA A 320 25.94 27.13 -3.45
N ASP A 321 25.04 27.10 -2.46
CA ASP A 321 25.01 28.00 -1.31
C ASP A 321 25.96 27.58 -0.18
N GLY A 322 26.64 26.44 -0.32
CA GLY A 322 27.64 25.93 0.64
C GLY A 322 27.05 25.05 1.75
N TYR A 323 25.85 24.52 1.54
CA TYR A 323 25.13 23.61 2.44
C TYR A 323 24.69 22.34 1.66
N PRO A 324 25.65 21.53 1.17
CA PRO A 324 25.34 20.34 0.37
C PRO A 324 24.55 19.26 1.13
N GLU A 325 24.49 19.35 2.45
CA GLU A 325 23.74 18.46 3.33
C GLU A 325 22.24 18.77 3.43
N GLU A 326 21.78 19.89 2.88
CA GLU A 326 20.38 20.32 2.98
C GLU A 326 19.60 19.94 1.71
N PRO A 327 18.35 19.42 1.85
CA PRO A 327 17.50 19.16 0.70
C PRO A 327 17.02 20.46 0.04
N ARG A 328 16.75 20.38 -1.26
CA ARG A 328 16.07 21.47 -1.98
C ARG A 328 14.60 21.46 -1.59
N GLY A 329 14.05 22.62 -1.25
CA GLY A 329 12.64 22.73 -0.94
C GLY A 329 12.23 24.13 -0.50
N TRP A 330 10.93 24.33 -0.31
CA TRP A 330 10.36 25.61 0.11
C TRP A 330 10.88 26.06 1.47
N TYR A 331 11.10 25.14 2.40
CA TYR A 331 11.56 25.47 3.74
C TYR A 331 12.99 26.03 3.69
N TYR A 332 13.89 25.39 2.92
CA TYR A 332 15.24 25.89 2.69
C TYR A 332 15.23 27.31 2.13
N ASP A 333 14.40 27.56 1.11
CA ASP A 333 14.27 28.87 0.47
C ASP A 333 13.78 29.95 1.45
N PHE A 334 12.76 29.64 2.26
CA PHE A 334 12.18 30.56 3.26
C PHE A 334 13.18 30.83 4.40
N SER A 335 13.87 29.80 4.86
CA SER A 335 14.87 29.90 5.91
C SER A 335 16.10 30.64 5.43
N TRP A 336 16.52 30.43 4.18
CA TRP A 336 17.61 31.16 3.58
C TRP A 336 17.31 32.66 3.54
N ILE A 337 16.13 33.05 3.02
CA ILE A 337 15.77 34.46 2.90
C ILE A 337 15.62 35.14 4.27
N LEU A 338 15.04 34.46 5.25
CA LEU A 338 14.85 35.00 6.60
C LEU A 338 16.19 35.12 7.34
N THR A 339 17.05 34.10 7.29
CA THR A 339 18.37 34.14 7.94
C THR A 339 19.32 35.12 7.26
N SER A 340 19.21 35.32 5.94
CA SER A 340 20.06 36.25 5.17
C SER A 340 19.65 37.72 5.31
N THR A 341 18.42 38.00 5.72
CA THR A 341 17.90 39.38 5.78
C THR A 341 17.55 39.86 7.18
N GLN A 342 17.80 39.03 8.20
CA GLN A 342 17.68 39.43 9.60
C GLN A 342 18.70 40.53 9.92
N ASN A 343 18.27 41.57 10.62
CA ASN A 343 19.16 42.61 11.13
C ASN A 343 20.06 42.05 12.24
N GLU A 344 21.21 42.69 12.48
CA GLU A 344 22.16 42.28 13.53
C GLU A 344 21.53 42.27 14.94
N ASP A 345 20.53 43.11 15.19
CA ASP A 345 19.81 43.16 16.46
C ASP A 345 18.80 42.00 16.66
N GLY A 346 18.61 41.15 15.65
CA GLY A 346 17.66 40.04 15.64
C GLY A 346 16.28 40.38 15.09
N SER A 347 16.01 41.66 14.78
CA SER A 347 14.77 42.06 14.12
C SER A 347 14.79 41.77 12.62
N TRP A 348 13.64 41.90 11.96
CA TRP A 348 13.54 41.82 10.50
C TRP A 348 13.13 43.17 9.90
N PRO A 349 13.65 43.54 8.71
CA PRO A 349 13.42 44.84 8.11
C PRO A 349 11.96 45.05 7.70
N CYS A 350 11.46 46.28 7.92
CA CYS A 350 10.11 46.72 7.54
C CYS A 350 10.09 47.69 6.34
N GLU A 351 11.25 48.17 5.91
CA GLU A 351 11.37 49.25 4.90
C GLU A 351 12.36 48.92 3.76
N VAL A 352 13.11 47.82 3.85
CA VAL A 352 14.18 47.48 2.89
C VAL A 352 13.63 46.56 1.78
N ASP A 353 13.99 46.83 0.53
CA ASP A 353 13.74 45.99 -0.66
C ASP A 353 12.29 45.49 -0.86
N GLN A 354 11.31 46.38 -0.65
CA GLN A 354 9.87 46.11 -0.84
C GLN A 354 9.24 45.09 0.13
N ARG A 355 9.93 44.69 1.20
CA ARG A 355 9.41 43.82 2.26
C ARG A 355 8.82 44.66 3.39
N GLY A 356 7.57 45.06 3.21
CA GLY A 356 6.85 45.90 4.16
C GLY A 356 6.28 45.11 5.33
N CYS A 357 6.08 45.82 6.44
CA CYS A 357 5.58 45.25 7.67
C CYS A 357 4.53 46.18 8.31
N TRP A 358 3.44 45.62 8.84
CA TRP A 358 2.36 46.41 9.45
C TRP A 358 2.73 46.84 10.88
N ARG A 359 3.40 45.94 11.62
CA ARG A 359 4.00 46.19 12.93
C ARG A 359 5.28 45.39 13.07
N LEU A 360 6.31 46.01 13.61
CA LEU A 360 7.63 45.39 13.75
C LEU A 360 7.57 44.13 14.63
N HIS A 361 6.94 44.19 15.81
CA HIS A 361 6.82 43.03 16.72
C HIS A 361 6.10 41.84 16.08
N ALA A 362 5.00 42.08 15.37
CA ALA A 362 4.26 41.02 14.69
C ALA A 362 5.11 40.37 13.59
N SER A 363 5.91 41.19 12.89
CA SER A 363 6.76 40.73 11.78
C SER A 363 7.90 39.85 12.27
N VAL A 364 8.54 40.22 13.38
CA VAL A 364 9.55 39.39 14.04
C VAL A 364 8.92 38.08 14.53
N ALA A 365 7.71 38.14 15.13
CA ALA A 365 7.01 36.94 15.56
C ALA A 365 6.69 36.01 14.38
N TYR A 366 6.14 36.51 13.27
CA TYR A 366 5.86 35.69 12.08
C TYR A 366 7.12 35.08 11.47
N ALA A 367 8.22 35.84 11.38
CA ALA A 367 9.49 35.31 10.88
C ALA A 367 10.02 34.16 11.76
N LEU A 368 9.91 34.30 13.08
CA LEU A 368 10.27 33.23 14.02
C LEU A 368 9.38 32.01 13.86
N LEU A 369 8.06 32.21 13.76
CA LEU A 369 7.11 31.11 13.57
C LEU A 369 7.37 30.35 12.25
N VAL A 370 7.73 31.05 11.16
CA VAL A 370 8.16 30.39 9.91
C VAL A 370 9.41 29.55 10.13
N LEU A 371 10.47 30.12 10.71
CA LEU A 371 11.72 29.39 10.96
C LEU A 371 11.51 28.20 11.92
N GLN A 372 10.50 28.26 12.79
CA GLN A 372 10.13 27.17 13.71
C GLN A 372 9.26 26.08 13.05
N ARG A 373 8.80 26.27 11.80
CA ARG A 373 7.66 25.53 11.19
C ARG A 373 6.38 25.56 12.02
N SER A 374 6.18 26.63 12.76
CA SER A 374 5.08 26.73 13.70
C SER A 374 3.73 26.83 12.98
N LEU A 375 2.84 25.89 13.30
CA LEU A 375 1.40 25.96 12.96
C LEU A 375 0.62 26.88 13.91
N GLY A 376 1.29 27.49 14.89
CA GLY A 376 0.66 28.31 15.93
C GLY A 376 0.08 27.50 17.07
N GLY A 377 0.68 26.36 17.42
CA GLY A 377 0.28 25.57 18.58
C GLY A 377 -0.90 24.62 18.37
N ILE A 378 -1.16 24.23 17.13
CA ILE A 378 -2.10 23.18 16.75
C ILE A 378 -1.30 22.13 16.02
N CYS A 379 -1.15 20.93 16.61
CA CYS A 379 -0.85 19.75 15.83
C CYS A 379 -2.14 19.23 15.22
N GLY A 380 -2.07 18.81 13.96
CA GLY A 380 -3.19 18.14 13.30
C GLY A 380 -3.34 16.67 13.69
N ASP A 381 -2.84 16.26 14.86
CA ASP A 381 -2.87 14.86 15.33
C ASP A 381 -4.28 14.39 15.73
N ASP A 382 -5.21 15.33 15.98
CA ASP A 382 -6.64 15.06 16.16
C ASP A 382 -7.25 14.29 14.97
N LEU A 383 -6.57 14.27 13.81
CA LEU A 383 -6.93 13.52 12.60
C LEU A 383 -5.92 12.41 12.23
N GLY A 384 -4.84 12.27 13.01
CA GLY A 384 -3.83 11.23 12.89
C GLY A 384 -3.95 10.22 14.04
N ASP A 385 -2.81 9.73 14.49
CA ASP A 385 -2.66 8.63 15.42
C ASP A 385 -2.69 9.02 16.91
N GLN A 386 -2.64 10.32 17.21
CA GLN A 386 -2.68 10.94 18.54
C GLN A 386 -1.46 10.63 19.43
N ASP A 387 -0.30 10.48 18.83
CA ASP A 387 0.95 10.20 19.54
C ASP A 387 1.63 11.48 20.11
N GLY A 388 1.14 12.65 19.71
CA GLY A 388 1.60 13.97 20.13
C GLY A 388 2.58 14.64 19.17
N ILE A 389 2.80 14.07 17.99
CA ILE A 389 3.64 14.58 16.91
C ILE A 389 2.76 15.09 15.77
N CYS A 390 3.22 16.14 15.11
CA CYS A 390 2.46 16.83 14.08
C CYS A 390 2.68 16.12 12.74
N GLN A 391 1.63 15.75 11.98
CA GLN A 391 1.71 15.02 10.69
C GLN A 391 2.83 15.41 9.68
N GLY A 392 3.30 16.66 9.64
CA GLY A 392 4.39 17.08 8.75
C GLY A 392 5.81 16.89 9.33
N ASP A 393 5.90 16.55 10.61
CA ASP A 393 7.09 16.17 11.38
C ASP A 393 6.95 14.72 11.93
N ASP A 394 5.90 13.99 11.52
CA ASP A 394 5.55 12.64 11.97
C ASP A 394 5.92 11.63 10.88
N ASN A 395 6.87 10.75 11.16
CA ASN A 395 7.26 9.67 10.26
C ASN A 395 6.31 8.47 10.29
N CYS A 396 5.30 8.46 11.17
CA CYS A 396 4.17 7.53 11.11
C CYS A 396 2.81 8.22 11.32
N PRO A 397 2.32 9.01 10.35
CA PRO A 397 1.12 9.83 10.49
C PRO A 397 -0.17 9.12 10.96
N ASP A 398 -0.24 7.81 10.77
CA ASP A 398 -1.39 6.96 11.08
C ASP A 398 -1.10 5.90 12.17
N ALA A 399 0.12 5.81 12.73
CA ALA A 399 0.50 4.78 13.71
C ALA A 399 1.36 5.33 14.88
N PRO A 400 0.87 5.27 16.15
CA PRO A 400 1.49 6.00 17.26
C PRO A 400 2.96 5.65 17.52
N ASN A 401 3.87 6.59 17.30
CA ASN A 401 5.28 6.45 17.60
C ASN A 401 5.93 7.75 18.15
N PRO A 402 5.64 8.10 19.41
CA PRO A 402 6.10 9.38 19.99
C PRO A 402 7.63 9.58 20.05
N ASP A 403 8.41 8.53 19.78
CA ASP A 403 9.87 8.55 19.73
C ASP A 403 10.45 8.71 18.32
N GLN A 404 9.63 8.58 17.26
CA GLN A 404 9.99 8.78 15.86
C GLN A 404 11.22 7.97 15.45
N ALA A 405 11.29 6.72 15.92
CA ALA A 405 12.34 5.81 15.51
C ALA A 405 12.20 5.53 14.00
N ASP A 406 13.34 5.57 13.31
CA ASP A 406 13.52 5.29 11.88
C ASP A 406 14.94 4.73 11.75
N ALA A 407 15.03 3.41 11.67
CA ALA A 407 16.28 2.67 11.81
C ALA A 407 17.11 2.61 10.54
N ASP A 408 16.51 2.76 9.36
CA ASP A 408 17.18 2.71 8.05
C ASP A 408 17.26 4.07 7.32
N GLY A 409 16.54 5.07 7.79
CA GLY A 409 16.66 6.47 7.40
C GLY A 409 15.91 6.83 6.13
N ASP A 410 14.84 6.12 5.78
CA ASP A 410 14.05 6.34 4.57
C ASP A 410 12.92 7.36 4.73
N GLY A 411 12.67 7.83 5.96
CA GLY A 411 11.63 8.81 6.27
C GLY A 411 10.30 8.22 6.75
N VAL A 412 10.16 6.90 6.78
CA VAL A 412 9.03 6.16 7.39
C VAL A 412 9.47 5.66 8.77
N GLY A 413 8.61 5.75 9.78
CA GLY A 413 8.97 5.33 11.14
C GLY A 413 8.85 3.82 11.35
N ASP A 414 9.72 3.25 12.20
CA ASP A 414 9.77 1.81 12.53
C ASP A 414 8.40 1.21 12.92
N ALA A 415 7.47 2.04 13.41
CA ALA A 415 6.14 1.62 13.85
C ALA A 415 5.13 1.41 12.71
N CYS A 416 5.34 2.06 11.57
CA CYS A 416 4.51 1.99 10.37
C CYS A 416 5.28 1.51 9.13
N ASP A 417 6.58 1.27 9.28
CA ASP A 417 7.46 0.75 8.24
C ASP A 417 7.29 -0.77 8.08
N ASN A 418 6.95 -1.20 6.87
CA ASN A 418 6.86 -2.61 6.50
C ASN A 418 8.24 -3.25 6.25
N CYS A 419 9.33 -2.47 6.26
CA CYS A 419 10.71 -2.90 6.22
C CYS A 419 11.66 -2.10 7.15
N PRO A 420 11.54 -2.21 8.49
CA PRO A 420 12.27 -1.39 9.49
C PRO A 420 13.81 -1.46 9.51
N ALA A 421 14.45 -2.10 8.54
CA ALA A 421 15.89 -2.22 8.42
C ALA A 421 16.38 -2.09 6.96
N ALA A 422 15.50 -1.77 6.01
CA ALA A 422 15.78 -1.69 4.59
C ALA A 422 14.94 -0.59 3.93
N ALA A 423 15.58 0.57 3.71
CA ALA A 423 14.95 1.78 3.22
C ALA A 423 14.04 1.59 1.99
N ASN A 424 12.76 1.91 2.14
CA ASN A 424 11.71 1.83 1.14
C ASN A 424 10.57 2.84 1.39
N GLU A 425 10.86 4.12 1.14
CA GLU A 425 9.93 5.26 1.29
C GLU A 425 8.53 5.03 0.65
N GLY A 426 8.45 4.20 -0.40
CA GLY A 426 7.21 3.85 -1.10
C GLY A 426 6.34 2.78 -0.44
N GLN A 427 6.87 2.05 0.54
CA GLN A 427 6.17 1.02 1.33
C GLN A 427 5.40 0.00 0.47
N GLU A 428 5.94 -0.35 -0.70
CA GLU A 428 5.32 -1.36 -1.58
C GLU A 428 5.29 -2.74 -0.90
N ASP A 429 4.12 -3.38 -0.90
CA ASP A 429 3.87 -4.74 -0.38
C ASP A 429 2.92 -5.43 -1.39
N ASN A 430 3.51 -6.17 -2.32
CA ASN A 430 2.77 -6.73 -3.45
C ASN A 430 1.96 -7.97 -3.09
N ASP A 431 2.35 -8.76 -2.10
CA ASP A 431 1.59 -9.94 -1.69
C ASP A 431 0.65 -9.71 -0.50
N GLY A 432 0.79 -8.56 0.16
CA GLY A 432 -0.10 -8.06 1.21
C GLY A 432 0.10 -8.75 2.55
N ASP A 433 1.27 -9.35 2.78
CA ASP A 433 1.57 -10.10 4.00
C ASP A 433 2.04 -9.20 5.16
N GLY A 434 2.27 -7.91 4.89
CA GLY A 434 2.72 -6.90 5.84
C GLY A 434 4.24 -6.72 5.93
N LEU A 435 5.02 -7.43 5.12
CA LEU A 435 6.44 -7.18 4.84
C LEU A 435 6.57 -6.48 3.49
N GLY A 436 7.38 -5.43 3.42
CA GLY A 436 7.57 -4.71 2.16
C GLY A 436 8.48 -5.45 1.17
N ASP A 437 8.26 -5.22 -0.13
CA ASP A 437 9.03 -5.82 -1.24
C ASP A 437 10.56 -5.61 -1.10
N ALA A 438 10.98 -4.57 -0.37
CA ALA A 438 12.39 -4.22 -0.16
C ALA A 438 13.11 -5.14 0.85
N CYS A 439 12.38 -5.72 1.79
CA CYS A 439 12.89 -6.64 2.80
C CYS A 439 12.28 -8.05 2.68
N ASP A 440 11.27 -8.21 1.84
CA ASP A 440 10.67 -9.47 1.51
C ASP A 440 11.43 -10.15 0.35
N ASN A 441 11.84 -11.40 0.59
CA ASN A 441 12.49 -12.25 -0.42
C ASN A 441 11.53 -13.33 -0.94
N TYR A 442 10.26 -13.31 -0.52
CA TYR A 442 9.27 -14.35 -0.73
C TYR A 442 7.91 -13.73 -1.13
N ASP A 443 7.82 -13.24 -2.38
CA ASP A 443 6.52 -12.89 -3.01
C ASP A 443 5.67 -14.15 -3.16
N CYS A 444 4.87 -14.46 -2.13
CA CYS A 444 4.05 -15.64 -2.05
C CYS A 444 2.73 -15.32 -1.35
N ARG A 445 1.68 -15.16 -2.15
CA ARG A 445 0.32 -14.96 -1.63
C ARG A 445 -0.24 -16.29 -1.14
N VAL A 446 -0.37 -16.45 0.19
CA VAL A 446 -1.08 -17.59 0.79
C VAL A 446 -2.57 -17.53 0.40
N THR A 447 -2.93 -18.17 -0.71
CA THR A 447 -4.32 -18.20 -1.19
C THR A 447 -5.07 -19.47 -0.73
N GLY A 448 -4.38 -20.44 -0.14
CA GLY A 448 -5.01 -21.68 0.35
C GLY A 448 -4.03 -22.78 0.72
N ALA A 449 -4.48 -24.03 0.61
CA ALA A 449 -3.60 -25.19 0.55
C ALA A 449 -3.33 -25.49 -0.92
N GLU A 450 -2.13 -25.97 -1.26
CA GLU A 450 -1.67 -26.14 -2.65
C GLU A 450 -2.74 -26.65 -3.64
N THR A 451 -3.00 -25.84 -4.68
CA THR A 451 -3.85 -26.19 -5.82
C THR A 451 -3.00 -26.29 -7.08
N CYS A 452 -3.32 -27.24 -7.97
CA CYS A 452 -2.55 -27.43 -9.22
C CYS A 452 -2.79 -26.29 -10.22
N ASN A 453 -2.15 -25.15 -10.01
CA ASN A 453 -2.31 -23.90 -10.76
C ASN A 453 -0.96 -23.28 -11.15
N GLY A 454 0.17 -23.85 -10.71
CA GLY A 454 1.52 -23.38 -11.01
C GLY A 454 1.98 -22.24 -10.10
N GLN A 455 1.31 -22.05 -8.97
CA GLN A 455 1.60 -21.08 -7.92
C GLN A 455 1.92 -21.85 -6.62
N ASP A 456 2.74 -21.26 -5.75
CA ASP A 456 2.98 -21.75 -4.38
C ASP A 456 1.88 -21.09 -3.54
N ASP A 457 0.76 -21.80 -3.31
CA ASP A 457 -0.47 -21.26 -2.72
C ASP A 457 -0.43 -21.28 -1.17
N ASP A 458 0.49 -22.04 -0.57
CA ASP A 458 0.68 -22.22 0.88
C ASP A 458 2.07 -21.82 1.41
N CYS A 459 2.97 -21.40 0.51
CA CYS A 459 4.20 -20.68 0.79
C CYS A 459 5.24 -21.47 1.58
N ASP A 460 5.39 -22.75 1.24
CA ASP A 460 6.40 -23.63 1.83
C ASP A 460 7.74 -23.64 1.05
N GLY A 461 7.79 -22.93 -0.09
CA GLY A 461 8.96 -22.79 -0.96
C GLY A 461 9.05 -23.89 -2.03
N SER A 462 7.97 -24.62 -2.24
CA SER A 462 7.78 -25.61 -3.30
C SER A 462 6.53 -25.24 -4.10
N THR A 463 6.48 -25.53 -5.40
CA THR A 463 5.33 -25.19 -6.26
C THR A 463 4.52 -26.45 -6.57
N ASP A 464 3.22 -26.43 -6.26
CA ASP A 464 2.27 -27.54 -6.45
C ASP A 464 2.70 -28.89 -5.80
N GLU A 465 3.46 -28.86 -4.71
CA GLU A 465 4.02 -30.06 -4.08
C GLU A 465 2.97 -30.85 -3.30
N THR A 466 3.11 -32.17 -3.31
CA THR A 466 2.17 -33.10 -2.67
C THR A 466 0.73 -33.05 -3.18
N VAL A 467 0.40 -32.17 -4.14
CA VAL A 467 -0.88 -32.13 -4.86
C VAL A 467 -0.99 -33.34 -5.77
N THR A 468 -1.54 -34.40 -5.19
CA THR A 468 -1.88 -35.63 -5.89
C THR A 468 -3.38 -35.74 -5.99
N ARG A 469 -3.86 -36.17 -7.16
CA ARG A 469 -5.26 -36.56 -7.31
C ARG A 469 -5.33 -38.02 -7.72
N PRO A 470 -6.20 -38.83 -7.07
CA PRO A 470 -6.52 -40.15 -7.59
C PRO A 470 -7.17 -39.99 -8.96
N CYS A 471 -6.74 -40.82 -9.89
CA CYS A 471 -7.28 -40.85 -11.25
C CYS A 471 -7.55 -42.29 -11.65
N GLY A 472 -8.59 -42.50 -12.47
CA GLY A 472 -9.10 -43.84 -12.77
C GLY A 472 -9.94 -44.46 -11.64
N THR A 473 -10.33 -45.73 -11.82
CA THR A 473 -11.20 -46.52 -10.94
C THR A 473 -10.60 -47.92 -10.78
N ASP A 474 -10.80 -48.58 -9.64
CA ASP A 474 -10.31 -49.93 -9.32
C ASP A 474 -11.43 -50.98 -9.45
N VAL A 475 -12.42 -50.62 -10.25
CA VAL A 475 -13.63 -51.36 -10.47
C VAL A 475 -13.50 -52.06 -11.83
N GLY A 476 -13.93 -53.32 -11.89
CA GLY A 476 -13.76 -54.14 -13.08
C GLY A 476 -12.32 -54.49 -13.45
N VAL A 477 -11.96 -54.30 -14.72
CA VAL A 477 -10.59 -54.49 -15.22
C VAL A 477 -9.76 -53.20 -15.12
N CYS A 478 -10.37 -52.06 -14.76
CA CYS A 478 -9.65 -50.82 -14.52
C CYS A 478 -8.79 -50.89 -13.26
N ARG A 479 -7.84 -49.98 -13.20
CA ARG A 479 -7.02 -49.77 -12.02
C ARG A 479 -6.92 -48.27 -11.76
N GLN A 480 -6.98 -47.86 -10.50
CA GLN A 480 -6.65 -46.50 -10.11
C GLN A 480 -5.15 -46.25 -10.28
N GLY A 481 -4.84 -45.08 -10.84
CA GLY A 481 -3.52 -44.48 -10.88
C GLY A 481 -3.48 -43.22 -10.03
N VAL A 482 -2.32 -42.57 -10.04
CA VAL A 482 -2.13 -41.28 -9.37
C VAL A 482 -1.58 -40.30 -10.40
N SER A 483 -2.24 -39.16 -10.54
CA SER A 483 -1.73 -38.02 -11.29
C SER A 483 -1.10 -37.04 -10.31
N THR A 484 0.17 -36.73 -10.53
CA THR A 484 0.93 -35.75 -9.76
C THR A 484 0.88 -34.42 -10.52
N CYS A 485 0.57 -33.34 -9.83
CA CYS A 485 0.73 -32.01 -10.41
C CYS A 485 2.22 -31.68 -10.59
N ALA A 486 2.56 -30.98 -11.67
CA ALA A 486 3.85 -30.33 -11.82
C ALA A 486 3.71 -29.10 -12.73
N ALA A 487 4.03 -27.91 -12.22
CA ALA A 487 3.99 -26.64 -12.93
C ALA A 487 2.60 -26.28 -13.50
N GLY A 488 1.55 -26.40 -12.68
CA GLY A 488 0.19 -25.98 -13.01
C GLY A 488 -0.62 -26.89 -13.91
N GLU A 489 -0.11 -28.07 -14.27
CA GLU A 489 -0.88 -29.10 -14.97
C GLU A 489 -0.71 -30.48 -14.30
N PHE A 490 -1.83 -31.21 -14.13
CA PHE A 490 -1.77 -32.61 -13.73
C PHE A 490 -1.18 -33.44 -14.88
N GLY A 491 -0.03 -34.05 -14.64
CA GLY A 491 0.59 -34.96 -15.59
C GLY A 491 -0.29 -36.19 -15.89
N ALA A 492 0.13 -36.97 -16.88
CA ALA A 492 -0.57 -38.20 -17.27
C ALA A 492 -0.82 -39.12 -16.07
N CYS A 493 -2.02 -39.71 -15.98
CA CYS A 493 -2.39 -40.62 -14.89
C CYS A 493 -1.47 -41.86 -14.90
N VAL A 494 -0.53 -41.94 -13.96
CA VAL A 494 0.46 -43.02 -13.94
C VAL A 494 -0.09 -44.20 -13.14
N GLY A 495 -0.20 -45.34 -13.81
CA GLY A 495 -0.63 -46.61 -13.20
C GLY A 495 -2.12 -46.95 -13.38
N ALA A 496 -2.92 -46.07 -14.00
CA ALA A 496 -4.31 -46.35 -14.32
C ALA A 496 -4.49 -47.22 -15.56
N VAL A 497 -5.61 -47.94 -15.59
CA VAL A 497 -6.19 -48.56 -16.79
C VAL A 497 -7.52 -47.86 -17.03
N ASP A 498 -7.64 -47.11 -18.13
CA ASP A 498 -8.78 -46.22 -18.38
C ASP A 498 -10.05 -46.99 -18.80
N PRO A 499 -11.24 -46.56 -18.35
CA PRO A 499 -12.51 -47.19 -18.70
C PRO A 499 -12.85 -46.98 -20.17
N VAL A 500 -13.34 -48.04 -20.81
CA VAL A 500 -13.81 -48.03 -22.20
C VAL A 500 -15.17 -48.69 -22.25
N ASP A 501 -16.09 -48.13 -23.06
CA ASP A 501 -17.48 -48.62 -23.17
C ASP A 501 -17.57 -50.14 -23.15
N GLU A 502 -18.44 -50.64 -22.28
CA GLU A 502 -18.57 -52.06 -22.01
C GLU A 502 -18.78 -52.90 -23.28
N ARG A 503 -18.07 -54.01 -23.36
CA ARG A 503 -18.19 -54.98 -24.45
C ARG A 503 -18.80 -56.23 -23.90
N CYS A 504 -19.68 -56.86 -24.67
CA CYS A 504 -20.32 -58.13 -24.29
C CYS A 504 -19.30 -59.29 -24.30
N ASP A 505 -18.40 -59.32 -23.32
CA ASP A 505 -17.29 -60.27 -23.19
C ASP A 505 -17.07 -60.78 -21.76
N ALA A 506 -17.97 -60.44 -20.84
CA ALA A 506 -17.97 -60.86 -19.43
C ALA A 506 -16.85 -60.25 -18.57
N PHE A 507 -16.30 -59.12 -19.01
CA PHE A 507 -15.43 -58.26 -18.21
C PHE A 507 -16.08 -56.89 -18.03
N ASP A 508 -15.76 -56.24 -16.91
CA ASP A 508 -16.22 -54.90 -16.52
C ASP A 508 -15.16 -53.90 -17.03
N ASN A 509 -15.31 -53.48 -18.29
CA ASN A 509 -14.40 -52.69 -19.09
C ASN A 509 -14.58 -51.17 -18.94
N ASP A 510 -15.76 -50.68 -18.57
CA ASP A 510 -15.99 -49.26 -18.28
C ASP A 510 -16.00 -48.94 -16.78
N CYS A 511 -15.88 -49.98 -15.96
CA CYS A 511 -15.37 -49.87 -14.59
C CYS A 511 -16.35 -49.13 -13.68
N ASP A 512 -17.64 -49.37 -13.90
CA ASP A 512 -18.75 -48.88 -13.09
C ASP A 512 -19.10 -49.84 -11.93
N GLY A 513 -18.64 -51.11 -12.00
CA GLY A 513 -18.77 -52.11 -10.95
C GLY A 513 -19.81 -53.16 -11.16
N ARG A 514 -20.35 -53.23 -12.37
CA ARG A 514 -21.16 -54.33 -12.84
C ARG A 514 -20.42 -54.96 -14.02
N THR A 515 -20.92 -56.06 -14.56
CA THR A 515 -20.23 -56.73 -15.69
C THR A 515 -21.22 -56.89 -16.83
N ASP A 516 -20.89 -56.36 -18.01
CA ASP A 516 -21.75 -56.27 -19.20
C ASP A 516 -23.11 -55.58 -18.96
N GLU A 517 -23.20 -54.64 -18.02
CA GLU A 517 -24.39 -53.85 -17.70
C GLU A 517 -24.62 -52.76 -18.73
N GLU A 518 -25.89 -52.49 -19.01
CA GLU A 518 -26.33 -51.48 -19.98
C GLU A 518 -25.74 -51.66 -21.40
N VAL A 519 -24.91 -52.69 -21.62
CA VAL A 519 -24.48 -53.25 -22.90
C VAL A 519 -25.69 -53.86 -23.56
N THR A 520 -26.34 -52.96 -24.26
CA THR A 520 -27.58 -53.17 -24.94
C THR A 520 -27.32 -52.89 -26.39
N ARG A 521 -27.81 -53.76 -27.25
CA ARG A 521 -27.84 -53.45 -28.67
C ARG A 521 -29.29 -53.43 -29.13
N PRO A 522 -29.69 -52.38 -29.87
CA PRO A 522 -31.01 -52.37 -30.48
C PRO A 522 -31.15 -53.56 -31.43
N CYS A 523 -32.31 -54.20 -31.37
CA CYS A 523 -32.74 -55.25 -32.27
C CYS A 523 -34.23 -55.04 -32.58
N GLY A 524 -34.62 -55.12 -33.86
CA GLY A 524 -36.00 -54.84 -34.30
C GLY A 524 -36.16 -53.47 -34.99
N SER A 525 -37.41 -53.02 -35.17
CA SER A 525 -37.83 -51.77 -35.84
C SER A 525 -38.67 -50.90 -34.89
N ASP A 526 -38.58 -49.57 -34.97
CA ASP A 526 -39.30 -48.60 -34.10
C ASP A 526 -40.35 -47.77 -34.85
N VAL A 527 -40.82 -48.31 -35.97
CA VAL A 527 -41.87 -47.71 -36.79
C VAL A 527 -43.20 -48.36 -36.41
N GLY A 528 -44.25 -47.56 -36.19
CA GLY A 528 -45.55 -48.03 -35.74
C GLY A 528 -45.59 -48.52 -34.27
N GLU A 529 -46.42 -49.52 -33.97
CA GLU A 529 -46.52 -50.19 -32.67
C GLU A 529 -45.42 -51.25 -32.48
N CYS A 530 -44.58 -51.50 -33.49
CA CYS A 530 -43.34 -52.23 -33.26
C CYS A 530 -42.43 -51.37 -32.42
N GLN A 531 -41.91 -52.00 -31.38
CA GLN A 531 -40.87 -51.42 -30.58
C GLN A 531 -39.59 -52.16 -30.89
N GLN A 532 -38.51 -51.40 -31.09
CA GLN A 532 -37.16 -51.95 -31.02
C GLN A 532 -37.01 -52.60 -29.65
N GLY A 533 -36.76 -53.90 -29.68
CA GLY A 533 -36.37 -54.61 -28.50
C GLY A 533 -34.91 -54.33 -28.19
N VAL A 534 -34.57 -54.62 -26.95
CA VAL A 534 -33.22 -54.48 -26.47
C VAL A 534 -32.69 -55.88 -26.19
N SER A 535 -31.66 -56.28 -26.95
CA SER A 535 -30.89 -57.45 -26.59
C SER A 535 -29.90 -57.01 -25.53
N THR A 536 -30.10 -57.48 -24.32
CA THR A 536 -29.19 -57.22 -23.21
C THR A 536 -28.15 -58.33 -23.20
N CYS A 537 -26.88 -57.95 -23.21
CA CYS A 537 -25.82 -58.91 -22.93
C CYS A 537 -25.96 -59.39 -21.47
N THR A 538 -25.71 -60.67 -21.21
CA THR A 538 -25.52 -61.13 -19.82
C THR A 538 -24.42 -62.16 -19.81
N THR A 539 -23.28 -61.84 -19.19
CA THR A 539 -22.08 -62.69 -19.09
C THR A 539 -21.53 -63.11 -20.47
N GLY A 540 -21.20 -62.12 -21.30
CA GLY A 540 -20.51 -62.30 -22.58
C GLY A 540 -21.32 -62.98 -23.69
N ASN A 541 -22.64 -63.12 -23.50
CA ASN A 541 -23.55 -63.65 -24.52
C ASN A 541 -24.80 -62.77 -24.63
N TRP A 542 -25.12 -62.37 -25.85
CA TRP A 542 -26.33 -61.60 -26.15
C TRP A 542 -27.59 -62.43 -25.87
N GLY A 543 -28.44 -61.93 -24.98
CA GLY A 543 -29.74 -62.51 -24.70
C GLY A 543 -30.71 -62.40 -25.88
N ALA A 544 -31.84 -63.10 -25.78
CA ALA A 544 -32.94 -62.92 -26.72
C ALA A 544 -33.37 -61.44 -26.74
N CYS A 545 -33.82 -60.92 -27.89
CA CYS A 545 -34.30 -59.55 -27.99
C CYS A 545 -35.56 -59.41 -27.11
N VAL A 546 -35.45 -58.70 -25.99
CA VAL A 546 -36.55 -58.56 -25.03
C VAL A 546 -37.18 -57.20 -25.22
N GLY A 547 -38.51 -57.17 -25.29
CA GLY A 547 -39.27 -55.96 -25.56
C GLY A 547 -39.46 -55.67 -27.05
N GLU A 548 -38.96 -56.51 -27.95
CA GLU A 548 -39.33 -56.38 -29.37
C GLU A 548 -40.80 -56.75 -29.54
N ILE A 549 -41.56 -55.85 -30.17
CA ILE A 549 -42.88 -56.18 -30.72
C ILE A 549 -42.64 -56.48 -32.19
N ARG A 550 -42.91 -57.71 -32.60
CA ARG A 550 -42.69 -58.16 -33.98
C ARG A 550 -43.90 -57.78 -34.84
N PRO A 551 -43.71 -57.43 -36.13
CA PRO A 551 -44.81 -57.08 -37.03
C PRO A 551 -45.94 -58.11 -36.96
N ALA A 552 -47.11 -57.65 -36.55
CA ALA A 552 -48.34 -58.42 -36.56
C ALA A 552 -49.20 -57.90 -37.71
N ALA A 553 -49.98 -58.76 -38.36
CA ALA A 553 -50.86 -58.27 -39.43
C ALA A 553 -51.84 -57.24 -38.84
N GLU A 554 -51.92 -56.08 -39.50
CA GLU A 554 -52.75 -54.93 -39.12
C GLU A 554 -54.18 -55.30 -38.69
N VAL A 555 -54.67 -54.70 -37.61
CA VAL A 555 -56.06 -54.84 -37.13
C VAL A 555 -56.64 -53.49 -36.76
N CYS A 556 -57.82 -53.17 -37.31
CA CYS A 556 -58.44 -51.86 -37.25
C CYS A 556 -58.64 -51.28 -35.85
N ASN A 557 -57.64 -50.57 -35.37
CA ASN A 557 -57.58 -50.09 -34.00
C ASN A 557 -56.90 -48.72 -33.87
N GLY A 558 -56.38 -48.17 -34.97
CA GLY A 558 -55.89 -46.81 -35.10
C GLY A 558 -54.41 -46.69 -34.88
N ARG A 559 -53.70 -47.78 -35.13
CA ARG A 559 -52.31 -47.98 -34.84
C ARG A 559 -51.69 -48.81 -35.97
N ASP A 560 -50.39 -48.67 -36.16
CA ASP A 560 -49.59 -49.35 -37.19
C ASP A 560 -49.01 -50.64 -36.58
N ASP A 561 -49.78 -51.73 -36.60
CA ASP A 561 -49.43 -53.00 -35.94
C ASP A 561 -48.37 -53.85 -36.70
N ASP A 562 -48.11 -53.56 -37.98
CA ASP A 562 -47.16 -54.26 -38.86
C ASP A 562 -45.89 -53.46 -39.19
N CYS A 563 -45.87 -52.20 -38.75
CA CYS A 563 -44.68 -51.43 -38.45
C CYS A 563 -43.95 -50.90 -39.68
N ASP A 564 -44.73 -50.56 -40.70
CA ASP A 564 -44.25 -50.03 -41.98
C ASP A 564 -44.38 -48.50 -42.11
N GLY A 565 -45.04 -47.86 -41.14
CA GLY A 565 -45.14 -46.41 -40.99
C GLY A 565 -46.53 -45.84 -41.23
N ASN A 566 -47.55 -46.68 -41.44
CA ASN A 566 -48.92 -46.25 -41.71
C ASN A 566 -49.92 -46.99 -40.81
N ASN A 567 -50.78 -46.26 -40.10
CA ASN A 567 -51.78 -46.87 -39.23
C ASN A 567 -52.89 -47.59 -40.04
N ASP A 568 -53.15 -48.87 -39.73
CA ASP A 568 -54.21 -49.71 -40.29
C ASP A 568 -54.24 -49.87 -41.84
N GLU A 569 -53.12 -49.68 -42.53
CA GLU A 569 -53.09 -49.72 -44.00
C GLU A 569 -53.36 -51.16 -44.50
N THR A 570 -54.32 -51.30 -45.43
CA THR A 570 -54.83 -52.58 -45.99
C THR A 570 -55.78 -53.42 -45.11
N VAL A 571 -56.15 -53.00 -43.88
CA VAL A 571 -57.14 -53.72 -43.06
C VAL A 571 -58.56 -53.49 -43.54
N THR A 572 -59.19 -54.58 -43.97
CA THR A 572 -60.54 -54.58 -44.53
C THR A 572 -61.39 -55.69 -43.92
N GLN A 573 -62.65 -55.40 -43.57
CA GLN A 573 -63.59 -56.42 -43.09
C GLN A 573 -64.92 -56.41 -43.87
N PRO A 574 -65.53 -57.58 -44.12
CA PRO A 574 -66.78 -57.66 -44.84
C PRO A 574 -68.00 -57.35 -43.96
N CYS A 575 -69.02 -56.73 -44.54
CA CYS A 575 -70.25 -56.28 -43.88
C CYS A 575 -71.42 -56.33 -44.86
N GLY A 576 -72.67 -56.50 -44.40
CA GLY A 576 -73.86 -56.71 -45.24
C GLY A 576 -74.27 -58.18 -45.48
N SER A 577 -75.33 -58.39 -46.27
CA SER A 577 -75.95 -59.68 -46.66
C SER A 577 -75.79 -59.92 -48.18
N ASP A 578 -75.99 -61.16 -48.65
CA ASP A 578 -75.82 -61.63 -50.03
C ASP A 578 -77.10 -62.24 -50.63
N THR A 579 -78.27 -61.72 -50.23
CA THR A 579 -79.59 -62.04 -50.82
C THR A 579 -80.18 -60.79 -51.48
N GLY A 580 -80.60 -60.92 -52.74
CA GLY A 580 -80.97 -59.78 -53.57
C GLY A 580 -79.76 -59.03 -54.13
N GLU A 581 -79.88 -57.72 -54.33
CA GLU A 581 -78.76 -56.84 -54.72
C GLU A 581 -78.01 -56.25 -53.53
N CYS A 582 -78.44 -56.63 -52.35
CA CYS A 582 -77.64 -56.54 -51.16
C CYS A 582 -76.37 -57.37 -51.38
N GLN A 583 -75.26 -56.65 -51.56
CA GLN A 583 -73.92 -57.19 -51.64
C GLN A 583 -73.20 -56.87 -50.35
N ARG A 584 -72.29 -57.77 -49.98
CA ARG A 584 -71.38 -57.52 -48.88
C ARG A 584 -70.40 -56.42 -49.28
N GLY A 585 -70.38 -55.36 -48.50
CA GLY A 585 -69.35 -54.36 -48.54
C GLY A 585 -68.15 -54.72 -47.74
N THR A 586 -67.21 -53.81 -47.80
CA THR A 586 -65.93 -53.89 -47.12
C THR A 586 -65.70 -52.59 -46.37
N GLN A 587 -65.67 -52.62 -45.04
CA GLN A 587 -65.20 -51.47 -44.27
C GLN A 587 -63.68 -51.49 -44.35
N THR A 588 -63.10 -50.36 -44.72
CA THR A 588 -61.65 -50.16 -44.58
C THR A 588 -61.44 -49.38 -43.29
N CYS A 589 -60.45 -49.81 -42.53
CA CYS A 589 -60.08 -49.10 -41.33
C CYS A 589 -59.22 -47.89 -41.65
N VAL A 590 -59.47 -46.77 -40.97
CA VAL A 590 -58.53 -45.64 -40.91
C VAL A 590 -58.59 -45.08 -39.50
N ASP A 591 -57.45 -45.01 -38.82
CA ASP A 591 -57.31 -44.52 -37.44
C ASP A 591 -58.32 -45.13 -36.45
N GLY A 592 -58.51 -46.45 -36.52
CA GLY A 592 -59.11 -47.23 -35.43
C GLY A 592 -60.60 -47.25 -35.34
N GLN A 593 -61.27 -46.72 -36.35
CA GLN A 593 -62.68 -46.96 -36.56
C GLN A 593 -62.89 -47.44 -37.99
N PHE A 594 -63.48 -48.62 -38.13
CA PHE A 594 -63.97 -49.06 -39.43
C PHE A 594 -64.98 -48.03 -39.91
N GLY A 595 -64.65 -47.37 -41.01
CA GLY A 595 -65.53 -46.40 -41.64
C GLY A 595 -66.84 -47.06 -42.08
N ALA A 596 -67.78 -46.25 -42.57
CA ALA A 596 -69.02 -46.75 -43.14
C ALA A 596 -68.74 -47.90 -44.12
N CYS A 597 -69.56 -48.96 -44.11
CA CYS A 597 -69.26 -50.12 -44.94
C CYS A 597 -69.29 -49.79 -46.43
N VAL A 598 -68.10 -49.77 -47.03
CA VAL A 598 -67.93 -49.34 -48.41
C VAL A 598 -68.18 -50.54 -49.31
N GLY A 599 -69.30 -50.50 -50.03
CA GLY A 599 -69.79 -51.58 -50.88
C GLY A 599 -70.89 -52.43 -50.24
N GLU A 600 -71.36 -52.11 -49.02
CA GLU A 600 -72.52 -52.78 -48.42
C GLU A 600 -73.75 -52.10 -48.95
N ILE A 601 -74.67 -52.93 -49.40
CA ILE A 601 -75.99 -52.49 -49.81
C ILE A 601 -76.95 -53.00 -48.73
N VAL A 602 -77.37 -52.09 -47.83
CA VAL A 602 -78.34 -52.34 -46.74
C VAL A 602 -79.77 -52.43 -47.28
N PRO A 603 -80.71 -53.16 -46.62
CA PRO A 603 -82.12 -53.18 -47.02
C PRO A 603 -82.73 -51.77 -47.01
N ALA A 604 -83.01 -51.24 -48.19
CA ALA A 604 -83.68 -49.97 -48.41
C ALA A 604 -85.10 -50.26 -48.92
N PRO A 605 -86.14 -49.47 -48.56
CA PRO A 605 -87.44 -49.60 -49.21
C PRO A 605 -87.22 -49.48 -50.71
N GLU A 606 -87.78 -50.44 -51.45
CA GLU A 606 -87.57 -50.61 -52.90
C GLU A 606 -87.44 -49.26 -53.59
N THR A 607 -86.32 -49.09 -54.27
CA THR A 607 -86.06 -47.97 -55.15
C THR A 607 -86.09 -48.53 -56.56
N CYS A 608 -86.26 -47.64 -57.52
CA CYS A 608 -85.99 -47.94 -58.90
C CYS A 608 -84.57 -48.33 -59.30
N ASN A 609 -84.01 -49.47 -58.89
CA ASN A 609 -82.74 -49.96 -59.43
C ASN A 609 -82.63 -51.38 -60.05
N ASN A 610 -83.72 -52.15 -60.24
CA ASN A 610 -83.84 -53.49 -60.90
C ASN A 610 -83.22 -54.56 -60.02
N ARG A 611 -83.27 -54.23 -58.75
CA ARG A 611 -82.40 -54.70 -57.73
C ARG A 611 -83.33 -54.92 -56.57
N ASP A 612 -83.14 -56.07 -55.97
CA ASP A 612 -83.87 -56.48 -54.79
C ASP A 612 -83.17 -55.79 -53.64
N GLU A 613 -83.67 -54.59 -53.32
CA GLU A 613 -82.98 -53.57 -52.54
C GLU A 613 -83.44 -53.58 -51.09
N ASP A 614 -84.63 -54.10 -50.82
CA ASP A 614 -85.06 -54.45 -49.47
C ASP A 614 -84.66 -55.89 -49.06
N CYS A 615 -83.98 -56.59 -49.96
CA CYS A 615 -83.35 -57.89 -49.77
C CYS A 615 -84.34 -59.03 -49.42
N ASP A 616 -85.58 -58.98 -49.88
CA ASP A 616 -86.63 -59.95 -49.54
C ASP A 616 -86.79 -61.12 -50.54
N GLY A 617 -86.17 -61.01 -51.73
CA GLY A 617 -86.24 -61.98 -52.82
C GLY A 617 -87.03 -61.54 -54.06
N ARG A 618 -87.41 -60.26 -54.18
CA ARG A 618 -88.15 -59.65 -55.31
C ARG A 618 -87.53 -58.31 -55.72
N VAL A 619 -87.83 -57.82 -56.92
CA VAL A 619 -87.15 -56.66 -57.54
C VAL A 619 -88.17 -55.58 -57.91
N ASP A 620 -87.98 -54.35 -57.40
CA ASP A 620 -88.67 -53.09 -57.70
C ASP A 620 -90.21 -53.04 -57.45
N GLU A 621 -90.75 -53.57 -56.35
CA GLU A 621 -92.19 -53.44 -56.06
C GLU A 621 -92.62 -52.06 -55.47
N GLU A 622 -93.64 -51.45 -56.10
CA GLU A 622 -94.42 -50.29 -55.62
C GLU A 622 -93.72 -48.89 -55.49
N VAL A 623 -92.73 -48.52 -56.34
CA VAL A 623 -91.97 -47.24 -56.20
C VAL A 623 -92.26 -46.12 -57.25
N THR A 624 -92.56 -44.88 -56.80
CA THR A 624 -92.75 -43.64 -57.61
C THR A 624 -92.21 -42.36 -56.91
N ARG A 625 -91.68 -41.31 -57.61
CA ARG A 625 -91.20 -40.06 -56.97
C ARG A 625 -91.28 -38.76 -57.81
N SER A 626 -91.35 -37.60 -57.16
CA SER A 626 -91.27 -36.23 -57.73
C SER A 626 -89.85 -35.63 -57.64
N CYS A 627 -89.47 -34.69 -58.52
CA CYS A 627 -88.10 -34.16 -58.67
C CYS A 627 -88.08 -32.66 -59.08
N GLY A 628 -86.99 -31.92 -58.78
CA GLY A 628 -86.74 -30.49 -59.06
C GLY A 628 -87.17 -29.42 -58.03
N SER A 629 -86.75 -28.16 -58.23
CA SER A 629 -86.99 -26.93 -57.42
C SER A 629 -87.65 -25.81 -58.25
N ASN A 630 -88.30 -24.79 -57.64
CA ASN A 630 -88.79 -23.56 -58.32
C ASN A 630 -88.22 -22.28 -57.67
N VAL A 631 -86.99 -22.35 -57.16
CA VAL A 631 -86.26 -21.23 -56.53
C VAL A 631 -85.10 -20.85 -57.46
N GLY A 632 -84.76 -19.56 -57.55
CA GLY A 632 -83.80 -19.06 -58.54
C GLY A 632 -84.23 -19.41 -59.98
N GLU A 633 -83.30 -19.92 -60.78
CA GLU A 633 -83.52 -20.27 -62.19
C GLU A 633 -84.04 -21.72 -62.42
N CYS A 634 -84.37 -22.48 -61.36
CA CYS A 634 -84.74 -23.91 -61.44
C CYS A 634 -86.27 -24.21 -61.64
N ARG A 635 -86.65 -25.41 -62.15
CA ARG A 635 -88.06 -25.91 -62.35
C ARG A 635 -88.28 -27.42 -62.02
N GLN A 636 -89.49 -27.88 -61.62
CA GLN A 636 -89.82 -29.29 -61.18
C GLN A 636 -90.40 -30.31 -62.23
N GLY A 637 -90.27 -31.64 -62.00
CA GLY A 637 -90.83 -32.81 -62.73
C GLY A 637 -91.12 -34.12 -61.91
N THR A 638 -91.30 -35.32 -62.52
CA THR A 638 -91.66 -36.62 -61.85
C THR A 638 -91.08 -37.89 -62.53
N GLN A 639 -90.80 -38.98 -61.78
CA GLN A 639 -90.20 -40.25 -62.24
C GLN A 639 -90.93 -41.53 -61.72
N THR A 640 -90.95 -42.63 -62.52
CA THR A 640 -91.60 -43.93 -62.18
C THR A 640 -90.71 -45.18 -62.33
N CYS A 641 -91.02 -46.13 -61.45
CA CYS A 641 -90.49 -47.45 -61.15
C CYS A 641 -90.51 -48.61 -62.18
N ALA A 642 -89.53 -48.88 -63.04
CA ALA A 642 -89.43 -50.22 -63.67
C ALA A 642 -88.01 -50.63 -64.08
N ALA A 643 -87.62 -51.84 -63.71
CA ALA A 643 -86.37 -52.45 -64.14
C ALA A 643 -85.15 -51.55 -63.91
N GLY A 644 -85.21 -50.85 -62.79
CA GLY A 644 -84.08 -50.19 -62.22
C GLY A 644 -83.66 -48.83 -62.63
N GLN A 645 -84.56 -48.13 -63.27
CA GLN A 645 -84.36 -46.73 -63.49
C GLN A 645 -85.68 -46.04 -63.28
N PHE A 646 -85.66 -45.12 -62.32
CA PHE A 646 -86.56 -43.99 -62.38
C PHE A 646 -86.23 -43.27 -63.67
N GLY A 647 -87.05 -43.47 -64.70
CA GLY A 647 -86.88 -42.78 -65.98
C GLY A 647 -86.73 -41.27 -65.74
N ALA A 648 -86.11 -40.54 -66.67
CA ALA A 648 -85.78 -39.12 -66.55
C ALA A 648 -86.90 -38.29 -65.87
N CYS A 649 -86.51 -37.36 -65.00
CA CYS A 649 -87.42 -36.38 -64.43
C CYS A 649 -88.03 -35.59 -65.57
N ALA A 650 -89.24 -35.96 -65.97
CA ALA A 650 -89.84 -35.37 -67.14
C ALA A 650 -90.30 -33.94 -66.78
N GLY A 651 -89.40 -32.96 -66.97
CA GLY A 651 -89.70 -31.53 -66.85
C GLY A 651 -88.74 -30.65 -66.02
N GLU A 652 -87.64 -31.16 -65.45
CA GLU A 652 -86.79 -30.40 -64.50
C GLU A 652 -85.71 -29.49 -65.13
N VAL A 653 -85.40 -28.36 -64.47
CA VAL A 653 -84.22 -27.48 -64.71
C VAL A 653 -83.41 -27.45 -63.40
N VAL A 654 -82.14 -27.86 -63.46
CA VAL A 654 -81.29 -28.16 -62.28
C VAL A 654 -80.34 -27.01 -61.90
N PRO A 655 -79.95 -26.87 -60.62
CA PRO A 655 -79.06 -25.82 -60.15
C PRO A 655 -77.59 -26.03 -60.58
N ALA A 656 -76.87 -24.93 -60.82
CA ALA A 656 -75.47 -24.92 -61.18
C ALA A 656 -74.63 -24.30 -60.04
N ALA A 657 -73.41 -24.77 -59.81
CA ALA A 657 -72.58 -24.29 -58.70
C ALA A 657 -72.37 -22.77 -58.75
N GLU A 658 -72.45 -22.11 -57.58
CA GLU A 658 -72.28 -20.67 -57.48
C GLU A 658 -70.92 -20.19 -58.00
N VAL A 659 -70.97 -19.08 -58.73
CA VAL A 659 -69.81 -18.33 -59.21
C VAL A 659 -69.92 -16.96 -58.57
N CYS A 660 -68.81 -16.38 -58.09
CA CYS A 660 -68.78 -15.07 -57.44
C CYS A 660 -69.15 -13.94 -58.44
N ASP A 661 -70.43 -13.84 -58.79
CA ASP A 661 -71.00 -13.01 -59.86
C ASP A 661 -72.32 -12.33 -59.49
N ALA A 662 -72.77 -12.50 -58.24
CA ALA A 662 -73.96 -11.91 -57.65
C ALA A 662 -75.30 -12.41 -58.24
N LEU A 663 -75.32 -13.65 -58.75
CA LEU A 663 -76.53 -14.38 -59.13
C LEU A 663 -76.73 -15.60 -58.20
N ASP A 664 -77.96 -16.15 -58.15
CA ASP A 664 -78.33 -17.36 -57.39
C ASP A 664 -78.41 -18.52 -58.40
N ASN A 665 -77.24 -19.03 -58.75
CA ASN A 665 -77.01 -20.05 -59.76
C ASN A 665 -77.35 -21.47 -59.23
N ASP A 666 -77.21 -21.70 -57.93
CA ASP A 666 -77.45 -22.99 -57.29
C ASP A 666 -78.84 -23.11 -56.62
N CYS A 667 -79.67 -22.09 -56.81
CA CYS A 667 -81.10 -22.08 -56.55
C CYS A 667 -81.45 -22.29 -55.06
N ASP A 668 -80.56 -21.93 -54.13
CA ASP A 668 -80.74 -22.08 -52.69
C ASP A 668 -81.46 -20.86 -52.03
N GLY A 669 -81.62 -19.76 -52.78
CA GLY A 669 -82.27 -18.53 -52.34
C GLY A 669 -81.33 -17.47 -51.75
N ARG A 670 -80.02 -17.68 -51.82
CA ARG A 670 -78.95 -16.74 -51.44
C ARG A 670 -78.05 -16.47 -52.65
N MET A 671 -77.22 -15.43 -52.56
CA MET A 671 -76.27 -15.08 -53.64
C MET A 671 -74.85 -15.14 -53.07
N ASP A 672 -73.96 -15.83 -53.77
CA ASP A 672 -72.50 -15.95 -53.53
C ASP A 672 -72.05 -16.42 -52.11
N GLU A 673 -72.76 -17.31 -51.45
CA GLU A 673 -72.44 -17.77 -50.10
C GLU A 673 -71.40 -18.90 -50.07
N THR A 674 -70.56 -18.92 -49.03
CA THR A 674 -69.50 -19.94 -48.78
C THR A 674 -68.37 -20.07 -49.81
N LEU A 675 -68.33 -19.22 -50.84
CA LEU A 675 -67.20 -19.13 -51.77
C LEU A 675 -65.95 -18.54 -51.09
N THR A 676 -64.98 -19.40 -50.78
CA THR A 676 -63.65 -19.03 -50.30
C THR A 676 -62.59 -19.52 -51.27
N ARG A 677 -61.47 -18.80 -51.38
CA ARG A 677 -60.31 -19.21 -52.19
C ARG A 677 -59.04 -19.07 -51.38
N VAL A 678 -58.17 -20.07 -51.51
CA VAL A 678 -56.83 -20.07 -50.93
C VAL A 678 -55.98 -18.99 -51.60
N CYS A 679 -55.28 -18.20 -50.81
CA CYS A 679 -54.36 -17.16 -51.25
C CYS A 679 -53.06 -17.24 -50.45
N GLY A 680 -51.96 -16.69 -51.00
CA GLY A 680 -50.61 -16.85 -50.45
C GLY A 680 -49.82 -18.02 -51.04
N SER A 681 -48.55 -18.15 -50.61
CA SER A 681 -47.59 -19.19 -51.03
C SER A 681 -47.42 -20.24 -49.92
N ALA A 682 -47.03 -21.47 -50.28
CA ALA A 682 -46.69 -22.56 -49.35
C ALA A 682 -45.20 -22.97 -49.48
N VAL A 683 -44.38 -22.04 -49.97
CA VAL A 683 -42.94 -22.18 -50.15
C VAL A 683 -42.27 -21.45 -48.98
N GLY A 684 -41.19 -22.01 -48.44
CA GLY A 684 -40.51 -21.47 -47.26
C GLY A 684 -41.38 -21.42 -45.99
N GLU A 685 -41.21 -20.37 -45.19
CA GLU A 685 -41.97 -20.12 -43.96
C GLU A 685 -43.35 -19.45 -44.21
N CYS A 686 -43.67 -19.12 -45.48
CA CYS A 686 -44.99 -18.59 -45.82
C CYS A 686 -46.08 -19.64 -45.62
N ARG A 687 -47.24 -19.14 -45.19
CA ARG A 687 -48.44 -19.94 -44.98
C ARG A 687 -49.57 -19.36 -45.82
N GLN A 688 -50.27 -20.23 -46.52
CA GLN A 688 -51.47 -19.87 -47.26
C GLN A 688 -52.62 -19.47 -46.30
N GLY A 689 -53.35 -18.42 -46.65
CA GLY A 689 -54.57 -17.98 -45.99
C GLY A 689 -55.82 -18.23 -46.85
N LEU A 690 -56.98 -17.83 -46.34
CA LEU A 690 -58.27 -17.92 -47.04
C LEU A 690 -58.90 -16.54 -47.28
N SER A 691 -59.29 -16.25 -48.51
CA SER A 691 -60.07 -15.06 -48.88
C SER A 691 -61.51 -15.44 -49.20
N THR A 692 -62.47 -14.71 -48.65
CA THR A 692 -63.91 -14.97 -48.79
C THR A 692 -64.54 -14.00 -49.80
N CYS A 693 -65.35 -14.51 -50.73
CA CYS A 693 -66.12 -13.70 -51.67
C CYS A 693 -67.30 -13.05 -50.95
N VAL A 694 -67.49 -11.74 -51.13
CA VAL A 694 -68.67 -11.02 -50.67
C VAL A 694 -69.14 -10.09 -51.80
N ALA A 695 -70.34 -10.35 -52.33
CA ALA A 695 -70.99 -9.55 -53.38
C ALA A 695 -70.15 -9.41 -54.68
N GLY A 696 -69.75 -10.55 -55.26
CA GLY A 696 -69.03 -10.60 -56.54
C GLY A 696 -67.54 -10.23 -56.52
N ALA A 697 -66.90 -10.07 -55.34
CA ALA A 697 -65.45 -9.88 -55.22
C ALA A 697 -64.84 -10.52 -53.96
N TYR A 698 -63.65 -11.11 -54.10
CA TYR A 698 -62.88 -11.70 -53.00
C TYR A 698 -62.14 -10.63 -52.17
N GLY A 699 -62.27 -10.69 -50.83
CA GLY A 699 -61.63 -9.78 -49.88
C GLY A 699 -60.13 -10.04 -49.64
N ALA A 700 -59.53 -9.34 -48.68
CA ALA A 700 -58.15 -9.58 -48.24
C ALA A 700 -57.98 -11.00 -47.66
N CYS A 701 -56.81 -11.60 -47.82
CA CYS A 701 -56.55 -12.98 -47.42
C CYS A 701 -56.35 -13.07 -45.90
N ASP A 702 -57.17 -13.85 -45.21
CA ASP A 702 -57.13 -13.97 -43.76
C ASP A 702 -56.30 -15.20 -43.35
N GLY A 703 -55.32 -15.01 -42.47
CA GLY A 703 -54.39 -16.06 -42.02
C GLY A 703 -53.17 -16.32 -42.91
N GLU A 704 -52.93 -15.51 -43.96
CA GLU A 704 -51.71 -15.64 -44.77
C GLU A 704 -50.49 -15.08 -44.01
N VAL A 705 -49.35 -15.78 -44.11
CA VAL A 705 -48.03 -15.23 -43.76
C VAL A 705 -47.41 -14.79 -45.07
N VAL A 706 -47.28 -13.47 -45.24
CA VAL A 706 -46.80 -12.85 -46.49
C VAL A 706 -45.28 -12.90 -46.58
N PRO A 707 -44.71 -13.04 -47.79
CA PRO A 707 -43.28 -12.91 -48.05
C PRO A 707 -42.70 -11.63 -47.43
N VAL A 708 -41.64 -11.79 -46.65
CA VAL A 708 -40.85 -10.68 -46.14
C VAL A 708 -39.41 -10.93 -46.55
N ALA A 709 -38.69 -9.87 -46.93
CA ALA A 709 -37.34 -9.98 -47.48
C ALA A 709 -36.45 -10.88 -46.62
N GLU A 710 -35.72 -11.77 -47.30
CA GLU A 710 -34.82 -12.75 -46.69
C GLU A 710 -33.91 -12.14 -45.61
N GLY A 711 -33.79 -12.87 -44.50
CA GLY A 711 -32.87 -12.57 -43.40
C GLY A 711 -31.90 -13.73 -43.27
N CYS A 712 -30.68 -13.50 -42.76
CA CYS A 712 -29.66 -14.55 -42.71
C CYS A 712 -29.88 -15.52 -41.55
N ASP A 713 -30.92 -16.35 -41.64
CA ASP A 713 -31.37 -17.25 -40.56
C ASP A 713 -31.60 -18.70 -41.03
N ASN A 714 -31.17 -19.02 -42.25
CA ASN A 714 -31.29 -20.34 -42.89
C ASN A 714 -32.74 -20.73 -43.16
N ARG A 715 -33.62 -19.74 -43.33
CA ARG A 715 -35.05 -19.92 -43.64
C ARG A 715 -35.42 -19.08 -44.84
N ASP A 716 -36.22 -19.67 -45.70
CA ASP A 716 -36.83 -19.05 -46.88
C ASP A 716 -38.03 -18.20 -46.40
N ASN A 717 -37.75 -16.96 -46.01
CA ASN A 717 -38.64 -15.97 -45.41
C ASN A 717 -39.44 -15.17 -46.46
N ASP A 718 -38.93 -15.07 -47.69
CA ASP A 718 -39.58 -14.42 -48.83
C ASP A 718 -40.22 -15.42 -49.82
N CYS A 719 -40.05 -16.72 -49.55
CA CYS A 719 -40.88 -17.79 -50.06
C CYS A 719 -40.72 -18.02 -51.56
N ASP A 720 -39.51 -17.76 -52.07
CA ASP A 720 -39.14 -17.91 -53.47
C ASP A 720 -38.54 -19.29 -53.80
N GLY A 721 -38.23 -20.08 -52.76
CA GLY A 721 -37.70 -21.44 -52.85
C GLY A 721 -36.18 -21.54 -52.74
N ASN A 722 -35.49 -20.42 -52.53
CA ASN A 722 -34.10 -20.36 -52.13
C ASN A 722 -34.02 -19.92 -50.66
N VAL A 723 -32.88 -20.19 -50.01
CA VAL A 723 -32.67 -19.85 -48.60
C VAL A 723 -31.52 -18.84 -48.53
N ASP A 724 -31.77 -17.67 -47.94
CA ASP A 724 -30.84 -16.57 -47.69
C ASP A 724 -30.17 -15.95 -48.94
N GLU A 725 -30.81 -15.95 -50.11
CA GLU A 725 -30.23 -15.41 -51.34
C GLU A 725 -30.29 -13.88 -51.45
N GLN A 726 -29.23 -13.28 -52.02
CA GLN A 726 -29.08 -11.82 -52.15
C GLN A 726 -29.15 -11.04 -50.82
N VAL A 727 -29.11 -11.74 -49.67
CA VAL A 727 -28.99 -11.14 -48.35
C VAL A 727 -27.56 -10.69 -48.13
N THR A 728 -27.33 -9.41 -48.39
CA THR A 728 -26.08 -8.73 -48.05
C THR A 728 -26.34 -7.70 -46.98
N GLN A 729 -25.46 -7.63 -45.98
CA GLN A 729 -25.48 -6.55 -45.01
C GLN A 729 -24.18 -5.76 -45.05
N ALA A 730 -24.29 -4.46 -44.79
CA ALA A 730 -23.12 -3.65 -44.51
C ALA A 730 -22.47 -4.15 -43.21
N CYS A 731 -21.16 -4.23 -43.22
CA CYS A 731 -20.36 -4.62 -42.06
C CYS A 731 -19.18 -3.65 -41.95
N GLY A 732 -18.64 -3.48 -40.75
CA GLY A 732 -17.66 -2.43 -40.47
C GLY A 732 -18.29 -1.08 -40.08
N THR A 733 -17.45 -0.05 -39.99
CA THR A 733 -17.77 1.31 -39.53
C THR A 733 -17.11 2.35 -40.44
N ASP A 734 -17.59 3.60 -40.46
CA ASP A 734 -16.95 4.76 -41.11
C ASP A 734 -16.33 5.73 -40.10
N VAL A 735 -16.05 5.22 -38.90
CA VAL A 735 -15.32 5.92 -37.85
C VAL A 735 -13.83 5.65 -38.05
N GLY A 736 -13.01 6.70 -37.98
CA GLY A 736 -11.56 6.60 -38.15
C GLY A 736 -11.09 6.23 -39.57
N ALA A 737 -10.11 5.32 -39.65
CA ALA A 737 -9.54 4.78 -40.88
C ALA A 737 -10.35 3.61 -41.47
N CYS A 738 -11.37 3.13 -40.76
CA CYS A 738 -12.22 2.06 -41.23
C CYS A 738 -13.12 2.48 -42.41
N GLU A 739 -13.40 1.51 -43.26
CA GLU A 739 -14.38 1.63 -44.34
C GLU A 739 -15.39 0.49 -44.24
N PHE A 740 -16.64 0.77 -44.63
CA PHE A 740 -17.69 -0.25 -44.71
C PHE A 740 -17.35 -1.33 -45.75
N GLY A 741 -17.40 -2.58 -45.33
CA GLY A 741 -17.41 -3.75 -46.20
C GLY A 741 -18.82 -4.32 -46.40
N THR A 742 -18.89 -5.41 -47.16
CA THR A 742 -20.14 -6.12 -47.41
C THR A 742 -20.01 -7.59 -47.02
N GLN A 743 -20.89 -8.06 -46.13
CA GLN A 743 -21.05 -9.46 -45.77
C GLN A 743 -22.16 -10.07 -46.62
N THR A 744 -21.89 -11.23 -47.21
CA THR A 744 -22.89 -12.01 -47.94
C THR A 744 -23.29 -13.22 -47.10
N CYS A 745 -24.59 -13.43 -46.93
CA CYS A 745 -25.09 -14.59 -46.19
C CYS A 745 -24.90 -15.88 -46.99
N ALA A 746 -24.50 -16.96 -46.30
CA ALA A 746 -24.56 -18.32 -46.84
C ALA A 746 -24.86 -19.33 -45.71
N ALA A 747 -25.94 -20.08 -45.85
CA ALA A 747 -26.40 -21.12 -44.92
C ALA A 747 -26.67 -20.60 -43.48
N GLY A 748 -27.44 -19.51 -43.36
CA GLY A 748 -27.87 -18.92 -42.10
C GLY A 748 -26.78 -18.21 -41.30
N ARG A 749 -25.64 -17.92 -41.93
CA ARG A 749 -24.54 -17.15 -41.32
C ARG A 749 -23.94 -16.20 -42.35
N PHE A 750 -23.73 -14.96 -41.94
CA PHE A 750 -22.95 -14.01 -42.73
C PHE A 750 -21.50 -14.47 -42.79
N GLY A 751 -20.94 -14.53 -44.00
CA GLY A 751 -19.53 -14.86 -44.23
C GLY A 751 -18.58 -13.76 -43.74
N ALA A 752 -17.31 -13.84 -44.10
CA ALA A 752 -16.34 -12.79 -43.78
C ALA A 752 -16.71 -11.45 -44.48
N CYS A 753 -16.47 -10.33 -43.81
CA CYS A 753 -16.72 -8.99 -44.37
C CYS A 753 -15.73 -8.72 -45.50
N GLN A 754 -16.23 -8.61 -46.74
CA GLN A 754 -15.38 -8.35 -47.89
C GLN A 754 -15.36 -6.86 -48.23
N GLY A 755 -14.15 -6.30 -48.32
CA GLY A 755 -13.94 -4.89 -48.63
C GLY A 755 -14.03 -3.93 -47.44
N ALA A 756 -14.20 -4.43 -46.22
CA ALA A 756 -14.00 -3.61 -45.03
C ALA A 756 -12.50 -3.42 -44.78
N ILE A 757 -12.16 -2.24 -44.27
CA ILE A 757 -10.92 -2.05 -43.51
C ILE A 757 -11.34 -2.32 -42.06
N ASP A 758 -10.93 -3.49 -41.56
CA ASP A 758 -11.27 -3.94 -40.21
C ASP A 758 -10.45 -3.13 -39.19
N PRO A 759 -11.03 -2.85 -38.00
CA PRO A 759 -10.32 -2.15 -36.95
C PRO A 759 -9.10 -2.95 -36.50
N VAL A 760 -7.95 -2.29 -36.49
CA VAL A 760 -6.67 -2.85 -36.06
C VAL A 760 -6.17 -2.04 -34.88
N ALA A 761 -5.39 -2.67 -34.00
CA ALA A 761 -4.89 -2.00 -32.80
C ALA A 761 -4.19 -0.69 -33.15
N GLU A 762 -4.56 0.38 -32.44
CA GLU A 762 -4.05 1.74 -32.61
C GLU A 762 -2.52 1.81 -32.74
N ASP A 763 -2.05 2.44 -33.82
CA ASP A 763 -0.67 2.91 -33.94
C ASP A 763 -0.60 4.38 -33.47
N CYS A 764 0.55 4.82 -32.96
CA CYS A 764 0.72 6.20 -32.48
C CYS A 764 0.95 7.17 -33.65
N ASP A 765 -0.07 7.45 -34.45
CA ASP A 765 0.02 8.26 -35.66
C ASP A 765 -1.09 9.32 -35.83
N ASN A 766 -1.95 9.49 -34.81
CA ASN A 766 -3.07 10.43 -34.77
C ASN A 766 -4.17 10.08 -35.80
N VAL A 767 -4.31 8.80 -36.09
CA VAL A 767 -5.43 8.19 -36.81
C VAL A 767 -6.15 7.24 -35.84
N ASP A 768 -7.45 7.09 -36.05
CA ASP A 768 -8.33 6.18 -35.30
C ASP A 768 -8.37 4.87 -36.12
N ASP A 769 -7.42 3.99 -35.85
CA ASP A 769 -7.14 2.75 -36.59
C ASP A 769 -8.04 1.59 -36.13
N ASP A 770 -8.52 1.64 -34.88
CA ASP A 770 -9.41 0.65 -34.26
C ASP A 770 -10.88 1.09 -34.28
N CYS A 771 -11.13 2.31 -34.74
CA CYS A 771 -12.42 2.81 -35.19
C CYS A 771 -13.46 2.90 -34.06
N ASP A 772 -13.02 3.11 -32.83
CA ASP A 772 -13.86 3.28 -31.64
C ASP A 772 -14.33 4.74 -31.45
N GLY A 773 -13.75 5.68 -32.20
CA GLY A 773 -14.07 7.12 -32.18
C GLY A 773 -13.15 7.96 -31.30
N SER A 774 -12.11 7.35 -30.72
CA SER A 774 -10.97 7.97 -30.08
C SER A 774 -9.75 7.88 -31.00
N VAL A 775 -8.69 8.62 -30.71
CA VAL A 775 -7.44 8.56 -31.49
C VAL A 775 -6.30 8.26 -30.53
N ASP A 776 -5.48 7.26 -30.86
CA ASP A 776 -4.29 6.82 -30.13
C ASP A 776 -4.53 6.40 -28.65
N GLU A 777 -5.71 5.89 -28.29
CA GLU A 777 -5.99 5.48 -26.91
C GLU A 777 -5.31 4.17 -26.52
N GLN A 778 -4.85 4.10 -25.26
CA GLN A 778 -4.19 2.93 -24.68
C GLN A 778 -2.90 2.46 -25.40
N VAL A 779 -2.40 3.21 -26.40
CA VAL A 779 -1.13 2.92 -27.08
C VAL A 779 0.04 3.28 -26.17
N THR A 780 0.70 2.25 -25.65
CA THR A 780 1.90 2.39 -24.81
C THR A 780 3.05 1.58 -25.38
N ARG A 781 4.28 2.05 -25.16
CA ARG A 781 5.49 1.29 -25.49
C ARG A 781 6.53 1.40 -24.39
N VAL A 782 7.37 0.36 -24.30
CA VAL A 782 8.48 0.31 -23.37
C VAL A 782 9.64 1.19 -23.88
N CYS A 783 10.28 1.91 -22.98
CA CYS A 783 11.40 2.81 -23.25
C CYS A 783 12.45 2.69 -22.13
N GLY A 784 13.68 3.14 -22.38
CA GLY A 784 14.79 3.01 -21.42
C GLY A 784 15.57 1.68 -21.50
N SER A 785 16.39 1.40 -20.49
CA SER A 785 17.28 0.22 -20.36
C SER A 785 16.95 -0.55 -19.08
N ASN A 786 17.16 -1.87 -19.07
CA ASN A 786 17.05 -2.73 -17.87
C ASN A 786 18.42 -3.30 -17.45
N VAL A 787 19.48 -2.58 -17.77
CA VAL A 787 20.87 -2.95 -17.46
C VAL A 787 21.31 -2.15 -16.24
N GLY A 788 21.92 -2.80 -15.26
CA GLY A 788 22.36 -2.16 -14.03
C GLY A 788 21.20 -1.65 -13.16
N ALA A 789 21.35 -0.43 -12.63
CA ALA A 789 20.32 0.28 -11.87
C ALA A 789 19.26 0.95 -12.76
N CYS A 790 19.41 0.93 -14.09
CA CYS A 790 18.37 1.44 -14.98
C CYS A 790 17.15 0.53 -14.98
N ARG A 791 15.99 1.18 -15.01
CA ARG A 791 14.69 0.53 -15.18
C ARG A 791 14.02 1.09 -16.42
N GLN A 792 13.39 0.21 -17.18
CA GLN A 792 12.57 0.61 -18.31
C GLN A 792 11.30 1.32 -17.82
N GLY A 793 10.90 2.35 -18.54
CA GLY A 793 9.63 3.05 -18.33
C GLY A 793 8.64 2.78 -19.45
N LEU A 794 7.50 3.45 -19.38
CA LEU A 794 6.41 3.40 -20.36
C LEU A 794 6.17 4.78 -20.95
N GLN A 795 6.16 4.83 -22.29
CA GLN A 795 5.73 5.98 -23.07
C GLN A 795 4.29 5.77 -23.51
N THR A 796 3.41 6.70 -23.14
CA THR A 796 2.03 6.73 -23.63
C THR A 796 1.94 7.67 -24.84
N CYS A 797 1.25 7.22 -25.89
CA CYS A 797 0.97 8.06 -27.04
C CYS A 797 -0.08 9.12 -26.68
N ALA A 798 0.10 10.34 -27.17
CA ALA A 798 -0.93 11.36 -27.19
C ALA A 798 -0.78 12.21 -28.45
N ALA A 799 -1.81 12.22 -29.30
CA ALA A 799 -1.87 12.98 -30.56
C ALA A 799 -0.72 12.64 -31.54
N GLY A 800 -0.52 11.35 -31.81
CA GLY A 800 0.46 10.83 -32.78
C GLY A 800 1.92 10.98 -32.37
N ALA A 801 2.19 11.20 -31.07
CA ALA A 801 3.54 11.22 -30.53
C ALA A 801 3.60 10.58 -29.14
N PHE A 802 4.56 9.69 -28.94
CA PHE A 802 4.91 9.16 -27.62
C PHE A 802 5.49 10.26 -26.73
N GLY A 803 4.90 10.43 -25.54
CA GLY A 803 5.31 11.41 -24.55
C GLY A 803 6.66 11.11 -23.87
N ALA A 804 6.88 11.70 -22.70
CA ALA A 804 8.04 11.34 -21.88
C ALA A 804 7.92 9.88 -21.41
N CYS A 805 9.07 9.21 -21.23
CA CYS A 805 9.10 7.86 -20.67
C CYS A 805 8.85 7.94 -19.17
N VAL A 806 7.69 7.50 -18.73
CA VAL A 806 7.26 7.57 -17.33
C VAL A 806 7.69 6.29 -16.62
N GLY A 807 8.35 6.43 -15.48
CA GLY A 807 8.84 5.28 -14.69
C GLY A 807 10.22 4.76 -15.09
N GLU A 808 10.88 5.35 -16.11
CA GLU A 808 12.27 5.00 -16.41
C GLU A 808 13.23 5.54 -15.35
N VAL A 809 14.25 4.74 -15.02
CA VAL A 809 15.42 5.22 -14.30
C VAL A 809 16.52 5.42 -15.35
N THR A 810 16.84 6.68 -15.62
CA THR A 810 17.81 7.06 -16.65
C THR A 810 19.25 6.84 -16.17
N PRO A 811 20.21 6.53 -17.07
CA PRO A 811 21.64 6.45 -16.75
C PRO A 811 22.12 7.67 -15.96
N ARG A 812 22.80 7.42 -14.86
CA ARG A 812 23.49 8.43 -14.04
C ARG A 812 24.99 8.13 -14.07
N ASN A 813 25.81 9.09 -13.66
CA ASN A 813 27.24 8.81 -13.57
C ASN A 813 27.49 7.77 -12.47
N GLU A 814 28.39 6.83 -12.75
CA GLU A 814 28.89 5.87 -11.77
C GLU A 814 29.34 6.52 -10.47
N VAL A 815 29.23 5.77 -9.37
CA VAL A 815 29.72 6.04 -8.01
C VAL A 815 30.24 4.72 -7.46
N CYS A 816 31.29 4.70 -6.61
CA CYS A 816 31.88 3.44 -6.10
C CYS A 816 30.96 2.72 -5.09
N ASP A 817 29.90 2.08 -5.56
CA ASP A 817 28.93 1.38 -4.72
C ASP A 817 28.67 -0.07 -5.16
N GLY A 818 29.32 -0.53 -6.23
CA GLY A 818 29.18 -1.90 -6.72
C GLY A 818 27.93 -2.11 -7.58
N VAL A 819 27.32 -1.03 -8.06
CA VAL A 819 26.18 -1.05 -8.96
C VAL A 819 26.60 -0.42 -10.31
N ASP A 820 25.79 -0.64 -11.35
CA ASP A 820 26.00 -0.13 -12.71
C ASP A 820 24.96 0.97 -12.96
N GLN A 821 25.32 2.23 -12.71
CA GLN A 821 24.45 3.41 -12.66
C GLN A 821 24.26 4.04 -14.03
N ASP A 822 25.26 3.91 -14.90
CA ASP A 822 25.28 4.45 -16.26
C ASP A 822 24.77 3.44 -17.29
N CYS A 823 24.54 2.20 -16.83
CA CYS A 823 23.80 1.15 -17.52
C CYS A 823 24.51 0.67 -18.79
N ASP A 824 25.85 0.78 -18.80
CA ASP A 824 26.70 0.30 -19.89
C ASP A 824 27.05 -1.20 -19.77
N GLY A 825 26.66 -1.84 -18.66
CA GLY A 825 26.93 -3.25 -18.35
C GLY A 825 28.24 -3.46 -17.58
N ARG A 826 28.81 -2.41 -17.01
CA ARG A 826 30.00 -2.44 -16.16
C ARG A 826 29.69 -1.72 -14.86
N THR A 827 30.42 -2.12 -13.83
CA THR A 827 30.20 -1.67 -12.46
C THR A 827 31.40 -0.81 -12.06
N ASP A 828 31.14 0.40 -11.58
CA ASP A 828 32.12 1.34 -11.03
C ASP A 828 33.30 1.68 -11.98
N GLU A 829 33.07 1.86 -13.28
CA GLU A 829 34.13 2.27 -14.20
C GLU A 829 34.39 3.79 -14.22
N GLY A 830 35.56 4.17 -14.74
CA GLY A 830 35.96 5.59 -14.83
C GLY A 830 36.71 6.15 -13.61
N PHE A 831 36.82 5.40 -12.51
CA PHE A 831 37.53 5.82 -11.29
C PHE A 831 39.05 5.55 -11.29
N ALA A 832 39.55 4.90 -12.34
CA ALA A 832 40.96 4.54 -12.46
C ALA A 832 41.87 5.78 -12.51
N GLY A 833 42.73 5.94 -11.50
CA GLY A 833 43.74 7.01 -11.43
C GLY A 833 43.35 8.22 -10.57
N ILE A 834 42.20 8.16 -9.89
CA ILE A 834 41.82 9.13 -8.86
C ILE A 834 42.70 8.89 -7.62
N ALA A 835 43.12 9.98 -6.97
CA ALA A 835 43.97 9.91 -5.79
C ALA A 835 43.12 9.59 -4.57
N ASP A 836 43.36 8.44 -3.96
CA ASP A 836 42.64 7.95 -2.81
C ASP A 836 43.59 7.80 -1.61
N LEU A 837 43.40 8.64 -0.60
CA LEU A 837 44.24 8.70 0.60
C LEU A 837 43.40 8.36 1.82
N PRO A 838 43.92 7.56 2.77
CA PRO A 838 43.16 7.19 3.95
C PRO A 838 42.56 8.39 4.71
N ASP A 839 41.24 8.45 4.80
CA ASP A 839 40.51 9.61 5.33
C ASP A 839 39.62 9.32 6.56
N ASP A 840 38.55 10.07 6.76
CA ASP A 840 37.67 9.95 7.94
C ASP A 840 36.27 9.45 7.55
N GLY A 841 35.91 9.54 6.27
CA GLY A 841 34.71 8.95 5.70
C GLY A 841 34.90 7.48 5.31
N PHE A 842 36.15 6.98 5.35
CA PHE A 842 36.51 5.63 4.91
C PHE A 842 36.15 5.38 3.44
N ALA A 843 36.15 6.45 2.64
CA ALA A 843 35.72 6.41 1.26
C ALA A 843 36.79 5.73 0.41
N ASP A 844 36.37 4.75 -0.38
CA ASP A 844 37.19 4.14 -1.42
C ASP A 844 37.00 4.95 -2.71
N THR A 845 37.74 6.06 -2.83
CA THR A 845 37.50 7.06 -3.89
C THR A 845 37.93 6.57 -5.29
N ASN A 846 38.77 5.54 -5.34
CA ASN A 846 39.28 4.96 -6.58
C ASN A 846 38.75 3.54 -6.85
N CYS A 847 37.73 3.13 -6.10
CA CYS A 847 37.07 1.82 -6.12
C CYS A 847 38.06 0.63 -6.18
N ASP A 848 39.19 0.72 -5.46
CA ASP A 848 40.19 -0.36 -5.45
C ASP A 848 39.98 -1.39 -4.31
N GLY A 849 38.93 -1.19 -3.52
CA GLY A 849 38.42 -2.05 -2.47
C GLY A 849 38.87 -1.65 -1.06
N ILE A 850 39.60 -0.54 -0.90
CA ILE A 850 40.11 -0.08 0.42
C ILE A 850 40.15 1.44 0.54
N ASP A 851 40.05 1.95 1.78
CA ASP A 851 40.34 3.36 2.10
C ASP A 851 41.86 3.61 1.99
N GLY A 852 42.30 4.07 0.83
CA GLY A 852 43.66 4.42 0.43
C GLY A 852 44.23 3.53 -0.69
N THR A 853 44.91 4.10 -1.69
CA THR A 853 45.46 3.35 -2.84
C THR A 853 46.36 2.12 -2.54
N ILE A 854 45.96 0.92 -2.99
CA ILE A 854 46.72 -0.35 -2.82
C ILE A 854 48.16 -0.23 -3.33
N GLY A 855 48.33 0.38 -4.50
CA GLY A 855 49.62 0.51 -5.18
C GLY A 855 50.67 1.31 -4.38
N ASN A 856 50.22 2.21 -3.49
CA ASN A 856 51.06 3.11 -2.69
C ASN A 856 51.18 2.69 -1.21
N ALA A 857 50.59 1.56 -0.84
CA ALA A 857 50.56 1.04 0.52
C ALA A 857 51.58 -0.09 0.77
N ILE A 858 51.96 -0.23 2.05
CA ILE A 858 52.55 -1.43 2.64
C ILE A 858 51.59 -1.95 3.72
N PHE A 859 51.16 -3.19 3.58
CA PHE A 859 50.17 -3.82 4.44
C PHE A 859 50.84 -4.51 5.64
N LEU A 860 50.40 -4.15 6.85
CA LEU A 860 50.92 -4.63 8.13
C LEU A 860 49.79 -5.27 8.94
N ALA A 861 50.00 -6.51 9.40
CA ALA A 861 49.06 -7.22 10.28
C ALA A 861 49.83 -8.04 11.33
N PRO A 862 49.34 -8.20 12.57
CA PRO A 862 50.05 -8.97 13.58
C PRO A 862 50.10 -10.46 13.21
N ALA A 863 51.04 -11.21 13.79
CA ALA A 863 51.08 -12.67 13.63
C ALA A 863 49.83 -13.32 14.26
N PRO A 864 49.25 -14.38 13.66
CA PRO A 864 49.79 -15.15 12.54
C PRO A 864 49.43 -14.63 11.14
N ILE A 865 48.68 -13.52 11.01
CA ILE A 865 48.22 -12.98 9.72
C ILE A 865 49.39 -12.40 8.92
N GLY A 866 50.23 -11.57 9.54
CA GLY A 866 51.44 -11.03 8.93
C GLY A 866 52.68 -11.90 9.13
N ASN A 867 53.62 -11.82 8.18
CA ASN A 867 54.95 -12.44 8.28
C ASN A 867 56.03 -11.50 7.74
N ASP A 868 57.08 -11.24 8.51
CA ASP A 868 58.17 -10.33 8.10
C ASP A 868 59.02 -10.83 6.92
N GLY A 869 58.88 -12.10 6.54
CA GLY A 869 59.39 -12.64 5.28
C GLY A 869 58.62 -12.18 4.04
N ASN A 870 57.42 -11.60 4.21
CA ASN A 870 56.58 -11.13 3.12
C ASN A 870 57.04 -9.77 2.57
N ASN A 871 56.46 -9.41 1.43
CA ASN A 871 56.72 -8.15 0.74
C ASN A 871 55.75 -7.01 1.15
N GLY A 872 54.79 -7.27 2.04
CA GLY A 872 53.87 -6.25 2.55
C GLY A 872 52.77 -5.87 1.56
N THR A 873 52.28 -6.84 0.77
CA THR A 873 51.10 -6.69 -0.09
C THR A 873 49.84 -7.08 0.68
N MET A 874 48.66 -6.69 0.19
CA MET A 874 47.36 -7.02 0.82
C MET A 874 47.21 -8.52 1.15
N ASN A 875 47.58 -9.40 0.20
CA ASN A 875 47.52 -10.86 0.37
C ASN A 875 48.74 -11.48 1.10
N ALA A 876 49.77 -10.68 1.37
CA ALA A 876 50.98 -11.12 2.06
C ALA A 876 51.53 -9.97 2.93
N PRO A 877 50.82 -9.61 4.01
CA PRO A 877 51.22 -8.50 4.88
C PRO A 877 52.45 -8.86 5.70
N VAL A 878 53.20 -7.84 6.12
CA VAL A 878 54.31 -8.00 7.08
C VAL A 878 53.81 -8.03 8.51
N ALA A 879 54.62 -8.52 9.45
CA ALA A 879 54.21 -8.74 10.85
C ALA A 879 54.57 -7.58 11.78
N THR A 880 55.66 -6.86 11.50
CA THR A 880 56.19 -5.83 12.41
C THR A 880 56.32 -4.46 11.76
N PHE A 881 56.08 -3.43 12.56
CA PHE A 881 56.29 -2.03 12.15
C PHE A 881 57.70 -1.78 11.63
N ASN A 882 58.73 -2.36 12.26
CA ASN A 882 60.11 -2.17 11.79
C ASN A 882 60.32 -2.68 10.36
N ARG A 883 59.74 -3.82 10.01
CA ARG A 883 59.79 -4.36 8.65
C ARG A 883 58.97 -3.50 7.68
N ALA A 884 57.75 -3.12 8.05
CA ALA A 884 56.88 -2.27 7.24
C ALA A 884 57.55 -0.93 6.89
N MET A 885 58.12 -0.28 7.91
CA MET A 885 58.81 1.01 7.77
C MET A 885 60.04 0.92 6.85
N ASN A 886 60.78 -0.19 6.88
CA ASN A 886 61.92 -0.41 5.96
C ASN A 886 61.47 -0.56 4.50
N LEU A 887 60.39 -1.30 4.25
CA LEU A 887 59.85 -1.49 2.90
C LEU A 887 59.25 -0.19 2.35
N ALA A 888 58.52 0.53 3.18
CA ALA A 888 57.91 1.81 2.84
C ALA A 888 58.96 2.86 2.43
N GLN A 889 60.04 2.99 3.20
CA GLN A 889 61.15 3.91 2.90
C GLN A 889 61.99 3.46 1.70
N GLY A 890 62.00 2.17 1.37
CA GLY A 890 62.74 1.63 0.23
C GLY A 890 62.15 1.98 -1.14
N SER A 891 60.96 2.59 -1.17
CA SER A 891 60.25 3.02 -2.38
C SER A 891 60.55 4.49 -2.70
N ASN A 892 60.48 4.88 -3.98
CA ASN A 892 60.63 6.28 -4.42
C ASN A 892 59.47 6.69 -5.35
N PRO A 893 58.51 7.51 -4.88
CA PRO A 893 58.42 8.10 -3.54
C PRO A 893 58.17 7.05 -2.42
N PRO A 894 58.40 7.41 -1.15
CA PRO A 894 58.09 6.53 -0.02
C PRO A 894 56.60 6.16 0.00
N LYS A 895 56.31 4.89 0.28
CA LYS A 895 54.94 4.38 0.48
C LYS A 895 54.46 4.69 1.91
N TYR A 896 53.15 4.68 2.13
CA TYR A 896 52.57 4.69 3.48
C TYR A 896 52.28 3.27 3.98
N VAL A 897 52.03 3.13 5.27
CA VAL A 897 51.73 1.84 5.91
C VAL A 897 50.27 1.81 6.34
N LEU A 898 49.56 0.78 5.92
CA LEU A 898 48.21 0.46 6.38
C LEU A 898 48.30 -0.65 7.43
N ALA A 899 47.93 -0.32 8.66
CA ALA A 899 48.10 -1.19 9.82
C ALA A 899 46.75 -1.76 10.25
N ALA A 900 46.68 -3.09 10.28
CA ALA A 900 45.52 -3.81 10.77
C ALA A 900 45.33 -3.61 12.27
N GLU A 901 44.12 -3.90 12.74
CA GLU A 901 43.81 -4.03 14.15
C GLU A 901 44.74 -5.05 14.85
N GLY A 902 44.98 -4.80 16.13
CA GLY A 902 45.76 -5.67 16.99
C GLY A 902 46.94 -4.99 17.68
N ILE A 903 47.65 -5.78 18.48
CA ILE A 903 48.73 -5.31 19.35
C ILE A 903 50.08 -5.63 18.71
N TYR A 904 50.90 -4.60 18.53
CA TYR A 904 52.24 -4.68 17.99
C TYR A 904 53.26 -4.36 19.08
N ASP A 905 53.97 -5.39 19.53
CA ASP A 905 54.96 -5.24 20.58
C ASP A 905 56.28 -4.64 20.06
N GLY A 906 56.84 -3.73 20.86
CA GLY A 906 58.13 -3.10 20.62
C GLY A 906 58.00 -1.62 20.23
N THR A 907 59.10 -0.90 20.44
CA THR A 907 59.16 0.54 20.13
C THR A 907 59.06 0.79 18.62
N LEU A 908 58.07 1.58 18.21
CA LEU A 908 57.89 2.02 16.83
C LEU A 908 58.88 3.15 16.53
N THR A 909 59.69 3.01 15.47
CA THR A 909 60.57 4.07 14.99
C THR A 909 60.04 4.67 13.69
N MET A 910 59.59 5.93 13.75
CA MET A 910 59.10 6.67 12.59
C MET A 910 60.23 7.01 11.62
N ARG A 911 59.93 7.01 10.32
CA ARG A 911 60.87 7.38 9.25
C ARG A 911 60.34 8.59 8.50
N SER A 912 61.25 9.51 8.17
CA SER A 912 60.92 10.74 7.46
C SER A 912 60.15 10.46 6.17
N GLY A 913 58.92 10.97 6.06
CA GLY A 913 58.08 10.86 4.87
C GLY A 913 57.24 9.59 4.76
N VAL A 914 57.24 8.73 5.79
CA VAL A 914 56.41 7.50 5.82
C VAL A 914 55.29 7.68 6.84
N SER A 915 54.06 7.77 6.36
CA SER A 915 52.86 7.86 7.20
C SER A 915 52.31 6.47 7.54
N ILE A 916 51.68 6.35 8.72
CA ILE A 916 51.02 5.14 9.20
C ILE A 916 49.53 5.45 9.43
N TYR A 917 48.67 4.61 8.90
CA TYR A 917 47.23 4.65 9.09
C TYR A 917 46.74 3.35 9.71
N GLY A 918 46.15 3.45 10.91
CA GLY A 918 45.57 2.33 11.64
C GLY A 918 44.07 2.17 11.41
N GLY A 919 43.54 1.06 11.92
CA GLY A 919 42.12 0.75 11.91
C GLY A 919 41.64 -0.07 10.71
N TYR A 920 42.51 -0.92 10.14
CA TYR A 920 42.15 -1.84 9.05
C TYR A 920 41.84 -3.25 9.57
N ARG A 921 41.01 -4.02 8.86
CA ARG A 921 40.72 -5.43 9.21
C ARG A 921 40.95 -6.37 8.00
N PRO A 922 41.97 -7.26 8.02
CA PRO A 922 42.35 -8.09 6.87
C PRO A 922 41.29 -9.12 6.43
N ASP A 923 40.54 -9.69 7.36
CA ASP A 923 39.45 -10.66 7.11
C ASP A 923 38.16 -10.01 6.58
N ALA A 924 38.05 -8.69 6.68
CA ALA A 924 37.00 -7.88 6.07
C ALA A 924 37.51 -7.15 4.80
N GLY A 925 38.36 -7.81 4.00
CA GLY A 925 38.89 -7.23 2.77
C GLY A 925 39.82 -6.02 2.97
N TRP A 926 40.43 -5.87 4.14
CA TRP A 926 41.12 -4.63 4.54
C TRP A 926 40.22 -3.40 4.60
N ARG A 927 38.92 -3.58 4.88
CA ARG A 927 38.04 -2.46 5.24
C ARG A 927 38.61 -1.71 6.44
N ARG A 928 38.49 -0.39 6.40
CA ARG A 928 38.87 0.50 7.48
C ARG A 928 37.64 0.98 8.21
N ASP A 929 37.69 1.01 9.54
CA ASP A 929 36.54 1.34 10.38
C ASP A 929 36.98 2.03 11.68
N ALA A 930 36.07 2.78 12.30
CA ALA A 930 36.32 3.45 13.57
C ALA A 930 36.51 2.49 14.75
N THR A 931 35.91 1.30 14.66
CA THR A 931 35.90 0.28 15.71
C THR A 931 37.18 -0.56 15.75
N TYR A 932 37.97 -0.57 14.67
CA TYR A 932 39.20 -1.33 14.56
C TYR A 932 40.37 -0.58 15.21
N GLU A 933 41.02 -1.18 16.21
CA GLU A 933 42.07 -0.53 16.98
C GLU A 933 43.46 -1.10 16.67
N THR A 934 44.35 -0.24 16.15
CA THR A 934 45.78 -0.55 15.97
C THR A 934 46.56 -0.06 17.18
N ILE A 935 47.20 -0.97 17.93
CA ILE A 935 47.86 -0.67 19.19
C ILE A 935 49.37 -0.92 19.10
N VAL A 936 50.18 0.10 19.39
CA VAL A 936 51.63 -0.01 19.61
C VAL A 936 51.88 -0.19 21.10
N ASN A 937 52.44 -1.33 21.49
CA ASN A 937 52.85 -1.63 22.85
C ASN A 937 54.38 -1.50 22.97
N GLY A 938 54.86 -0.27 23.17
CA GLY A 938 56.29 0.04 23.16
C GLY A 938 56.97 -0.01 24.52
N GLY A 939 58.31 0.04 24.50
CA GLY A 939 59.13 0.11 25.72
C GLY A 939 59.02 1.47 26.44
N THR A 940 60.04 1.86 27.20
CA THR A 940 60.07 3.18 27.88
C THR A 940 60.07 4.37 26.91
N ARG A 941 60.20 4.11 25.61
CA ARG A 941 59.84 5.01 24.52
C ARG A 941 58.86 4.26 23.64
N GLY A 942 57.59 4.67 23.61
CA GLY A 942 56.54 4.04 22.81
C GLY A 942 56.80 4.20 21.32
N VAL A 943 56.89 5.45 20.88
CA VAL A 943 57.28 5.85 19.53
C VAL A 943 58.55 6.71 19.56
N ILE A 944 59.47 6.47 18.65
CA ILE A 944 60.67 7.30 18.42
C ILE A 944 60.54 7.97 17.06
N ALA A 945 60.56 9.30 17.05
CA ALA A 945 60.56 10.12 15.85
C ALA A 945 61.81 10.99 15.85
N GLN A 946 62.83 10.59 15.09
CA GLN A 946 64.10 11.29 15.03
C GLN A 946 64.47 11.65 13.60
N ASN A 947 65.04 12.83 13.39
CA ASN A 947 65.50 13.31 12.08
C ASN A 947 64.39 13.31 11.01
N LEU A 948 63.16 13.68 11.36
CA LEU A 948 62.08 13.82 10.39
C LEU A 948 62.27 15.11 9.58
N ASN A 949 62.41 14.98 8.26
CA ASN A 949 62.63 16.10 7.33
C ASN A 949 61.51 16.24 6.28
N ALA A 950 60.54 15.33 6.28
CA ALA A 950 59.35 15.34 5.43
C ALA A 950 58.09 15.09 6.29
N ALA A 951 56.92 15.53 5.79
CA ALA A 951 55.65 15.34 6.47
C ALA A 951 55.42 13.86 6.79
N THR A 952 55.12 13.56 8.05
CA THR A 952 55.01 12.20 8.57
C THR A 952 53.78 12.15 9.46
N ARG A 953 52.90 11.15 9.28
CA ARG A 953 51.63 11.03 10.02
C ARG A 953 51.54 9.72 10.79
N LEU A 954 50.93 9.76 11.96
CA LEU A 954 50.48 8.62 12.74
C LEU A 954 48.97 8.79 12.96
N ASP A 955 48.16 7.96 12.32
CA ASP A 955 46.72 8.12 12.25
C ASP A 955 45.98 6.92 12.83
N ARG A 956 45.07 7.14 13.78
CA ARG A 956 44.26 6.09 14.42
C ARG A 956 45.08 4.93 15.00
N VAL A 957 46.22 5.29 15.62
CA VAL A 957 47.08 4.36 16.34
C VAL A 957 47.10 4.72 17.82
N THR A 958 46.79 3.74 18.67
CA THR A 958 46.95 3.84 20.12
C THR A 958 48.37 3.47 20.51
N VAL A 959 49.03 4.29 21.31
CA VAL A 959 50.42 4.12 21.75
C VAL A 959 50.48 3.94 23.25
N TYR A 960 51.04 2.82 23.67
CA TYR A 960 51.46 2.54 25.05
C TYR A 960 52.99 2.60 25.15
N SER A 961 53.48 3.12 26.28
CA SER A 961 54.88 3.00 26.66
C SER A 961 55.02 2.44 28.07
N ALA A 962 56.04 1.63 28.30
CA ALA A 962 56.31 1.02 29.60
C ALA A 962 56.82 2.04 30.63
N SER A 963 56.49 1.84 31.91
CA SER A 963 57.06 2.62 33.02
C SER A 963 58.58 2.41 33.15
N ASN A 964 59.30 3.42 33.64
CA ASN A 964 60.74 3.38 33.85
C ASN A 964 61.07 3.47 35.35
N ALA A 965 61.40 2.35 36.00
CA ALA A 965 61.68 2.33 37.43
C ALA A 965 63.10 2.82 37.83
N ALA A 966 63.97 3.15 36.87
CA ALA A 966 65.32 3.58 37.17
C ALA A 966 65.33 4.99 37.78
N VAL A 967 66.16 5.23 38.80
CA VAL A 967 66.30 6.55 39.43
C VAL A 967 66.76 7.59 38.38
N GLY A 968 65.97 8.63 38.19
CA GLY A 968 66.16 9.65 37.14
C GLY A 968 65.78 9.20 35.72
N GLY A 969 65.18 8.01 35.57
CA GLY A 969 64.72 7.48 34.28
C GLY A 969 63.38 8.08 33.86
N SER A 970 63.24 8.39 32.57
CA SER A 970 61.99 8.88 31.98
C SER A 970 61.29 7.80 31.16
N SER A 971 59.96 7.86 31.09
CA SER A 971 59.15 7.15 30.12
C SER A 971 58.46 8.15 29.19
N TYR A 972 58.42 7.84 27.90
CA TYR A 972 57.86 8.71 26.86
C TYR A 972 56.88 7.91 26.01
N GLY A 973 55.63 8.36 25.90
CA GLY A 973 54.68 7.83 24.92
C GLY A 973 55.21 8.04 23.49
N ILE A 974 55.59 9.28 23.16
CA ILE A 974 56.25 9.65 21.89
C ILE A 974 57.49 10.48 22.21
N PHE A 975 58.65 10.06 21.71
CA PHE A 975 59.93 10.75 21.85
C PHE A 975 60.36 11.35 20.51
N ILE A 976 60.30 12.69 20.40
CA ILE A 976 60.68 13.43 19.20
C ILE A 976 62.02 14.12 19.45
N ALA A 977 63.00 13.93 18.56
CA ALA A 977 64.28 14.65 18.63
C ALA A 977 64.83 14.99 17.24
N ASP A 978 65.67 16.02 17.17
CA ASP A 978 66.47 16.38 16.00
C ASP A 978 65.70 16.45 14.66
N SER A 979 64.42 16.84 14.68
CA SER A 979 63.53 16.82 13.51
C SER A 979 63.28 18.22 12.97
N GLY A 980 63.40 18.39 11.64
CA GLY A 980 63.19 19.65 10.93
C GLY A 980 61.77 19.82 10.36
N ASN A 981 60.95 18.78 10.45
CA ASN A 981 59.56 18.74 9.98
C ASN A 981 58.64 18.12 11.05
N PHE A 982 57.32 18.21 10.87
CA PHE A 982 56.33 17.80 11.88
C PHE A 982 55.99 16.31 11.82
N LEU A 983 55.66 15.74 12.99
CA LEU A 983 54.90 14.50 13.13
C LEU A 983 53.45 14.88 13.47
N THR A 984 52.51 14.54 12.61
CA THR A 984 51.08 14.72 12.88
C THR A 984 50.52 13.46 13.53
N VAL A 985 49.93 13.60 14.72
CA VAL A 985 49.22 12.51 15.40
C VAL A 985 47.73 12.81 15.35
N ASN A 986 46.97 12.00 14.61
CA ASN A 986 45.55 12.22 14.38
C ASN A 986 44.75 11.02 14.89
N ARG A 987 43.66 11.29 15.63
CA ARG A 987 42.71 10.27 16.13
C ARG A 987 43.38 9.10 16.87
N GLY A 988 44.57 9.32 17.43
CA GLY A 988 45.35 8.34 18.17
C GLY A 988 45.33 8.64 19.67
N LYS A 989 45.41 7.60 20.49
CA LYS A 989 45.49 7.71 21.95
C LYS A 989 46.92 7.46 22.40
N VAL A 990 47.50 8.34 23.21
CA VAL A 990 48.87 8.15 23.74
C VAL A 990 48.80 8.01 25.25
N ILE A 991 49.27 6.88 25.77
CA ILE A 991 49.36 6.64 27.21
C ILE A 991 50.81 6.30 27.58
N ALA A 992 51.40 7.23 28.34
CA ALA A 992 52.77 7.14 28.79
C ALA A 992 52.87 6.33 30.10
N GLY A 993 53.92 5.55 30.25
CA GLY A 993 54.24 4.90 31.52
C GLY A 993 54.81 5.89 32.54
N ASP A 994 54.92 5.46 33.80
CA ASP A 994 55.47 6.30 34.87
C ASP A 994 56.97 6.52 34.71
N GLY A 995 57.45 7.73 35.05
CA GLY A 995 58.87 8.00 35.23
C GLY A 995 59.40 7.46 36.56
N GLY A 996 60.72 7.25 36.63
CA GLY A 996 61.39 6.77 37.83
C GLY A 996 61.63 7.89 38.83
N SER A 997 61.81 7.55 40.11
CA SER A 997 62.04 8.53 41.17
C SER A 997 63.25 9.42 40.87
N GLY A 998 63.18 10.72 41.20
CA GLY A 998 64.33 11.63 41.08
C GLY A 998 65.51 11.22 41.95
N SER A 999 66.73 11.64 41.58
CA SER A 999 67.92 11.44 42.43
C SER A 999 67.81 12.23 43.73
N LEU A 1000 68.26 11.66 44.85
CA LEU A 1000 68.35 12.38 46.14
C LEU A 1000 69.18 13.66 45.99
N GLY A 1001 68.61 14.80 46.39
CA GLY A 1001 69.32 16.08 46.44
C GLY A 1001 70.44 16.09 47.48
N ALA A 1002 71.45 16.96 47.30
CA ALA A 1002 72.52 17.11 48.30
C ALA A 1002 71.98 17.78 49.58
N ASN A 1003 72.43 17.31 50.75
CA ASN A 1003 72.05 17.91 52.04
C ASN A 1003 72.46 19.38 52.11
N GLY A 1004 71.52 20.27 52.47
CA GLY A 1004 71.80 21.66 52.82
C GLY A 1004 72.52 21.79 54.17
N SER A 1005 73.19 22.92 54.40
CA SER A 1005 73.86 23.24 55.67
C SER A 1005 72.87 23.59 56.79
N ASN A 1006 73.12 23.09 58.01
CA ASN A 1006 72.24 23.29 59.17
C ASN A 1006 72.12 24.77 59.59
N GLY A 1007 70.87 25.27 59.68
CA GLY A 1007 70.54 26.59 60.25
C GLY A 1007 70.36 26.58 61.77
N VAL A 1008 70.42 27.75 62.40
CA VAL A 1008 70.31 27.96 63.87
C VAL A 1008 68.85 27.84 64.33
N ALA A 1009 68.60 27.19 65.47
CA ALA A 1009 67.27 26.97 66.02
C ALA A 1009 66.58 28.28 66.47
N GLY A 1010 65.45 28.61 65.81
CA GLY A 1010 64.50 29.64 66.23
C GLY A 1010 63.50 29.12 67.28
N ARG A 1011 62.84 30.05 67.98
CA ARG A 1011 61.80 29.74 68.99
C ARG A 1011 60.54 29.18 68.33
N ASP A 1012 59.84 28.30 69.04
CA ASP A 1012 58.56 27.73 68.63
C ASP A 1012 57.51 28.84 68.43
N GLY A 1013 57.12 29.06 67.17
CA GLY A 1013 55.95 29.86 66.81
C GLY A 1013 54.68 29.03 66.93
N SER A 1014 53.56 29.70 67.22
CA SER A 1014 52.21 29.13 67.05
C SER A 1014 51.97 28.77 65.58
N GLY A 1015 51.27 27.65 65.31
CA GLY A 1015 50.87 27.28 63.95
C GLY A 1015 50.09 28.41 63.28
N GLY A 1016 50.68 28.97 62.22
CA GLY A 1016 49.95 29.69 61.18
C GLY A 1016 49.60 28.72 60.07
N ASP A 1017 48.57 29.06 59.29
CA ASP A 1017 48.11 28.27 58.15
C ASP A 1017 49.14 28.31 57.01
N ASP A 1018 49.59 27.13 56.60
CA ASP A 1018 50.44 26.93 55.43
C ASP A 1018 49.54 26.69 54.21
N GLY A 1019 49.35 27.73 53.39
CA GLY A 1019 49.02 27.52 51.99
C GLY A 1019 50.24 27.01 51.25
N CYS A 1020 50.14 25.81 50.67
CA CYS A 1020 51.07 25.30 49.65
C CYS A 1020 50.34 24.38 48.64
N ASP A 1021 50.43 24.79 47.38
CA ASP A 1021 50.75 23.98 46.21
C ASP A 1021 51.32 22.56 46.46
N GLY A 1022 50.42 21.59 46.58
CA GLY A 1022 50.41 20.46 45.64
C GLY A 1022 51.28 19.23 45.89
N VAL A 1023 52.15 19.13 46.92
CA VAL A 1023 52.71 17.82 47.34
C VAL A 1023 53.09 17.75 48.83
N CYS A 1024 52.39 16.91 49.60
CA CYS A 1024 52.85 16.07 50.74
C CYS A 1024 51.82 14.93 50.88
N GLY A 1025 52.17 13.64 50.92
CA GLY A 1025 52.79 12.92 52.03
C GLY A 1025 51.80 11.84 52.50
N VAL A 1026 52.22 10.57 52.58
CA VAL A 1026 51.33 9.41 52.76
C VAL A 1026 50.46 9.54 54.02
N CYS A 1027 49.13 9.61 53.88
CA CYS A 1027 48.19 9.56 55.03
C CYS A 1027 48.25 8.17 55.70
N ALA A 1028 48.02 8.11 57.01
CA ALA A 1028 47.96 6.84 57.74
C ALA A 1028 46.77 5.99 57.27
N GLN A 1029 46.88 4.67 57.40
CA GLN A 1029 45.87 3.71 56.91
C GLN A 1029 44.50 4.02 57.52
N GLY A 1030 43.55 4.50 56.69
CA GLY A 1030 42.19 4.87 57.11
C GLY A 1030 41.76 6.32 56.82
N GLU A 1031 42.60 7.12 56.17
CA GLU A 1031 42.30 8.53 55.83
C GLU A 1031 42.64 8.84 54.35
N GLN A 1032 41.90 9.74 53.70
CA GLN A 1032 42.17 10.23 52.33
C GLN A 1032 42.39 11.74 52.32
N CYS A 1033 43.17 12.24 51.35
CA CYS A 1033 43.48 13.66 51.20
C CYS A 1033 42.37 14.35 50.40
N ASP A 1034 41.66 15.28 51.03
CA ASP A 1034 40.70 16.17 50.37
C ASP A 1034 41.11 17.61 50.69
N ASP A 1035 41.35 18.40 49.64
CA ASP A 1035 41.81 19.79 49.69
C ASP A 1035 42.99 20.09 50.66
N GLY A 1036 43.96 19.17 50.72
CA GLY A 1036 45.22 19.35 51.47
C GLY A 1036 45.19 18.95 52.95
N VAL A 1037 44.10 18.34 53.44
CA VAL A 1037 44.01 17.77 54.80
C VAL A 1037 43.69 16.27 54.72
N CYS A 1038 44.43 15.43 55.46
CA CYS A 1038 44.05 14.02 55.61
C CYS A 1038 42.79 13.97 56.49
N ALA A 1039 41.68 13.51 55.93
CA ALA A 1039 40.40 13.34 56.60
C ALA A 1039 40.07 11.86 56.79
N PRO A 1040 39.49 11.45 57.95
CA PRO A 1040 39.00 10.09 58.15
C PRO A 1040 38.02 9.69 57.06
N ILE A 1041 38.15 8.46 56.56
CA ILE A 1041 37.15 7.88 55.65
C ILE A 1041 35.78 7.97 56.31
N CYS A 1042 34.88 8.73 55.71
CA CYS A 1042 33.54 8.99 56.23
C CYS A 1042 32.75 7.66 56.30
N GLN A 1043 32.38 7.25 57.52
CA GLN A 1043 31.44 6.16 57.78
C GLN A 1043 30.09 6.77 58.20
N PRO A 1044 28.98 6.55 57.49
CA PRO A 1044 27.67 7.00 57.95
C PRO A 1044 27.16 6.10 59.09
N ALA A 1045 26.81 6.72 60.22
CA ALA A 1045 26.20 6.08 61.39
C ALA A 1045 24.79 6.67 61.62
N CYS A 1046 23.75 6.04 61.05
CA CYS A 1046 22.36 6.48 61.13
C CYS A 1046 21.61 5.91 62.36
N ALA A 1047 22.27 5.80 63.51
CA ALA A 1047 21.64 5.24 64.70
C ALA A 1047 20.79 6.30 65.45
N GLY A 1048 19.48 6.32 65.17
CA GLY A 1048 18.46 6.88 66.08
C GLY A 1048 17.80 8.21 65.71
N LEU A 1049 17.78 8.65 64.43
CA LEU A 1049 17.13 9.90 64.01
C LEU A 1049 16.22 9.70 62.78
N GLU A 1050 15.06 10.37 62.77
CA GLU A 1050 14.07 10.39 61.67
C GLU A 1050 14.35 11.52 60.64
N CYS A 1051 13.90 11.32 59.40
CA CYS A 1051 14.30 12.07 58.20
C CYS A 1051 13.49 13.34 57.92
N GLY A 1052 14.19 14.35 57.37
CA GLY A 1052 13.65 15.51 56.65
C GLY A 1052 14.64 15.90 55.54
N ASP A 1053 14.21 16.76 54.60
CA ASP A 1053 14.62 16.80 53.18
C ASP A 1053 16.11 16.89 52.77
N ASP A 1054 17.09 16.90 53.67
CA ASP A 1054 18.53 16.95 53.32
C ASP A 1054 19.39 15.82 53.93
N GLY A 1055 18.87 14.61 54.17
CA GLY A 1055 19.62 13.58 54.92
C GLY A 1055 19.36 12.10 54.62
N CYS A 1056 20.20 11.54 53.74
CA CYS A 1056 20.45 10.13 53.36
C CYS A 1056 19.67 9.61 52.14
N ASP A 1057 20.23 9.90 50.96
CA ASP A 1057 19.90 9.40 49.61
C ASP A 1057 19.90 7.85 49.48
N GLY A 1058 18.95 7.16 50.13
CA GLY A 1058 18.46 5.85 49.69
C GLY A 1058 19.45 4.67 49.69
N VAL A 1059 20.61 4.72 50.34
CA VAL A 1059 21.54 3.56 50.38
C VAL A 1059 21.96 3.20 51.81
N CYS A 1060 21.43 2.08 52.31
CA CYS A 1060 22.13 1.26 53.30
C CYS A 1060 23.31 0.57 52.59
N GLY A 1061 24.51 0.63 53.17
CA GLY A 1061 25.67 -0.08 52.63
C GLY A 1061 25.47 -1.61 52.53
N VAL A 1062 26.50 -2.31 52.05
CA VAL A 1062 26.45 -3.73 51.68
C VAL A 1062 26.16 -4.65 52.88
N CYS A 1063 25.06 -5.40 52.83
CA CYS A 1063 24.73 -6.47 53.80
C CYS A 1063 25.61 -7.72 53.56
N ALA A 1064 25.83 -8.53 54.60
CA ALA A 1064 26.63 -9.75 54.49
C ALA A 1064 25.97 -10.78 53.54
N GLN A 1065 26.79 -11.64 52.93
CA GLN A 1065 26.35 -12.62 51.93
C GLN A 1065 25.22 -13.52 52.49
N GLY A 1066 24.00 -13.36 51.98
CA GLY A 1066 22.80 -14.06 52.45
C GLY A 1066 21.69 -13.17 53.06
N GLU A 1067 21.86 -11.85 53.10
CA GLU A 1067 20.88 -10.88 53.62
C GLU A 1067 20.62 -9.74 52.61
N ARG A 1068 19.42 -9.14 52.63
CA ARG A 1068 19.05 -7.95 51.84
C ARG A 1068 18.46 -6.85 52.72
N CYS A 1069 18.56 -5.59 52.29
CA CYS A 1069 18.11 -4.43 53.05
C CYS A 1069 16.62 -4.15 52.77
N GLU A 1070 15.78 -4.22 53.81
CA GLU A 1070 14.37 -3.82 53.78
C GLU A 1070 14.16 -2.79 54.90
N ASP A 1071 13.57 -1.64 54.57
CA ASP A 1071 13.30 -0.53 55.49
C ASP A 1071 14.50 -0.07 56.34
N GLY A 1072 15.70 -0.11 55.76
CA GLY A 1072 16.93 0.37 56.38
C GLY A 1072 17.59 -0.61 57.37
N ILE A 1073 17.18 -1.88 57.38
CA ILE A 1073 17.76 -2.94 58.23
C ILE A 1073 18.10 -4.16 57.35
N CYS A 1074 19.29 -4.75 57.52
CA CYS A 1074 19.66 -5.99 56.83
C CYS A 1074 18.89 -7.18 57.43
N ALA A 1075 18.15 -7.92 56.59
CA ALA A 1075 17.35 -9.08 56.98
C ALA A 1075 17.75 -10.34 56.17
N PRO A 1076 17.67 -11.55 56.76
CA PRO A 1076 17.98 -12.81 56.07
C PRO A 1076 17.11 -13.04 54.84
N ILE A 1077 17.73 -13.54 53.76
CA ILE A 1077 16.98 -13.99 52.58
C ILE A 1077 16.14 -15.21 52.97
N CYS A 1078 14.82 -15.05 52.99
CA CYS A 1078 13.88 -16.15 53.18
C CYS A 1078 13.94 -17.06 51.95
N VAL A 1079 14.37 -18.32 52.14
CA VAL A 1079 14.28 -19.37 51.11
C VAL A 1079 12.85 -19.93 51.12
N PRO A 1080 12.09 -19.90 50.01
CA PRO A 1080 10.82 -20.60 49.92
C PRO A 1080 11.08 -22.12 49.99
N ALA A 1081 10.49 -22.79 50.96
CA ALA A 1081 10.52 -24.26 51.03
C ALA A 1081 9.46 -24.83 50.09
N CYS A 1082 9.88 -25.29 48.91
CA CYS A 1082 9.00 -25.82 47.86
C CYS A 1082 8.85 -27.35 47.87
N ASP A 1083 9.27 -28.02 48.94
CA ASP A 1083 9.08 -29.47 49.05
C ASP A 1083 7.58 -29.80 49.24
N GLY A 1084 6.95 -30.26 48.16
CA GLY A 1084 5.67 -30.95 48.15
C GLY A 1084 4.40 -30.13 47.82
N ARG A 1085 4.46 -29.07 47.00
CA ARG A 1085 3.26 -28.32 46.57
C ARG A 1085 3.07 -28.21 45.04
N VAL A 1086 1.81 -28.01 44.65
CA VAL A 1086 1.14 -28.30 43.35
C VAL A 1086 0.83 -26.98 42.61
N CYS A 1087 0.86 -26.93 41.26
CA CYS A 1087 0.68 -25.68 40.49
C CYS A 1087 -0.79 -25.16 40.54
N GLY A 1088 -1.02 -23.90 40.94
CA GLY A 1088 -2.35 -23.28 41.03
C GLY A 1088 -2.32 -21.81 41.49
N ASP A 1089 -3.42 -21.07 41.23
CA ASP A 1089 -3.52 -19.60 41.11
C ASP A 1089 -3.26 -18.71 42.34
N ASP A 1090 -2.71 -19.25 43.42
CA ASP A 1090 -2.30 -18.48 44.60
C ASP A 1090 -1.00 -19.01 45.23
N GLY A 1091 -0.15 -19.64 44.40
CA GLY A 1091 0.93 -20.51 44.87
C GLY A 1091 2.39 -20.06 44.74
N CYS A 1092 2.78 -19.18 43.79
CA CYS A 1092 4.08 -18.47 43.73
C CYS A 1092 4.26 -17.73 42.39
N GLU A 1093 4.22 -16.39 42.41
CA GLU A 1093 4.57 -15.51 41.29
C GLU A 1093 6.02 -15.74 40.81
N GLY A 1094 6.19 -16.65 39.85
CA GLY A 1094 7.33 -16.68 38.92
C GLY A 1094 8.70 -17.14 39.45
N THR A 1095 8.83 -17.68 40.67
CA THR A 1095 10.16 -17.98 41.24
C THR A 1095 10.51 -19.46 41.43
N CYS A 1096 9.64 -20.41 41.06
CA CYS A 1096 9.92 -21.84 41.16
C CYS A 1096 9.52 -22.62 39.90
N GLY A 1097 10.49 -22.86 39.00
CA GLY A 1097 10.64 -23.99 38.08
C GLY A 1097 9.52 -24.29 37.06
N GLY A 1098 9.81 -24.09 35.77
CA GLY A 1098 9.10 -24.76 34.68
C GLY A 1098 9.30 -26.29 34.71
N CYS A 1099 8.41 -27.02 34.03
CA CYS A 1099 8.50 -28.47 33.88
C CYS A 1099 9.73 -28.89 33.04
N ALA A 1100 10.12 -30.17 33.10
CA ALA A 1100 11.25 -30.67 32.31
C ALA A 1100 10.95 -30.59 30.80
N VAL A 1101 11.99 -30.43 29.97
CA VAL A 1101 11.90 -30.36 28.50
C VAL A 1101 11.02 -31.50 27.95
N GLY A 1102 9.91 -31.15 27.31
CA GLY A 1102 8.88 -32.06 26.80
C GLY A 1102 7.60 -32.22 27.66
N GLU A 1103 7.46 -31.52 28.79
CA GLU A 1103 6.27 -31.53 29.66
C GLU A 1103 5.69 -30.11 29.92
N GLY A 1104 4.36 -30.00 30.08
CA GLY A 1104 3.65 -28.76 30.44
C GLY A 1104 2.75 -28.94 31.69
N CYS A 1105 2.37 -27.84 32.38
CA CYS A 1105 1.47 -27.93 33.56
C CYS A 1105 0.02 -28.15 33.10
N THR A 1106 -0.60 -29.25 33.53
CA THR A 1106 -2.02 -29.52 33.29
C THR A 1106 -2.65 -30.01 34.61
N ASP A 1107 -3.72 -29.36 35.05
CA ASP A 1107 -4.43 -29.66 36.32
C ASP A 1107 -3.54 -29.75 37.58
N GLY A 1108 -2.50 -28.92 37.66
CA GLY A 1108 -1.66 -28.84 38.85
C GLY A 1108 -0.39 -29.70 38.84
N ALA A 1109 -0.17 -30.54 37.81
CA ALA A 1109 0.99 -31.40 37.69
C ALA A 1109 1.67 -31.27 36.31
N CYS A 1110 2.99 -31.53 36.24
CA CYS A 1110 3.71 -31.59 34.97
C CYS A 1110 3.34 -32.88 34.21
N ALA A 1111 2.96 -32.75 32.93
CA ALA A 1111 2.55 -33.84 32.05
C ALA A 1111 3.18 -33.71 30.64
N SER A 1112 3.56 -34.84 30.05
CA SER A 1112 4.19 -34.93 28.70
C SER A 1112 3.32 -34.35 27.59
N LEU A 1113 3.91 -33.48 26.77
CA LEU A 1113 3.28 -32.85 25.61
C LEU A 1113 3.52 -33.62 24.28
N CYS A 1114 4.47 -34.57 24.23
CA CYS A 1114 4.77 -35.31 22.99
C CYS A 1114 3.72 -36.43 22.73
N PRO A 1115 3.15 -36.58 21.52
CA PRO A 1115 2.35 -37.75 21.14
C PRO A 1115 3.21 -39.03 21.17
N ALA A 1116 2.63 -40.16 21.58
CA ALA A 1116 3.39 -41.37 21.88
C ALA A 1116 4.19 -41.94 20.68
N GLY A 1117 5.52 -41.76 20.70
CA GLY A 1117 6.48 -42.64 20.02
C GLY A 1117 7.43 -41.98 19.01
N CYS A 1118 8.41 -41.18 19.46
CA CYS A 1118 9.54 -40.83 18.60
C CYS A 1118 10.36 -42.09 18.24
N PRO A 1119 10.74 -42.30 16.96
CA PRO A 1119 11.56 -43.43 16.53
C PRO A 1119 12.95 -43.46 17.18
N PRO A 1120 13.62 -44.64 17.28
CA PRO A 1120 14.94 -44.74 17.91
C PRO A 1120 15.99 -43.91 17.16
N GLY A 1121 16.56 -42.92 17.85
CA GLY A 1121 17.58 -42.00 17.29
C GLY A 1121 17.12 -40.54 17.20
N TRP A 1122 15.86 -40.24 17.54
CA TRP A 1122 15.26 -38.91 17.48
C TRP A 1122 14.88 -38.41 18.89
N ALA A 1123 15.07 -37.11 19.16
CA ALA A 1123 14.75 -36.47 20.44
C ALA A 1123 13.58 -35.47 20.29
N CYS A 1124 12.73 -35.34 21.32
CA CYS A 1124 11.64 -34.35 21.33
C CYS A 1124 12.23 -32.95 21.60
N THR A 1125 11.83 -31.95 20.83
CA THR A 1125 12.28 -30.55 20.93
C THR A 1125 11.27 -29.69 21.71
N ASP A 1126 11.64 -28.43 21.97
CA ASP A 1126 10.86 -27.51 22.79
C ASP A 1126 9.48 -27.15 22.18
N ASP A 1127 9.29 -27.39 20.88
CA ASP A 1127 8.04 -27.16 20.13
C ASP A 1127 7.19 -28.44 19.95
N ALA A 1128 7.45 -29.49 20.74
CA ALA A 1128 6.74 -30.78 20.71
C ALA A 1128 6.87 -31.61 19.41
N THR A 1129 7.99 -31.47 18.68
CA THR A 1129 8.31 -32.27 17.47
C THR A 1129 9.50 -33.21 17.71
N CYS A 1130 9.57 -34.35 17.00
CA CYS A 1130 10.73 -35.25 17.07
C CYS A 1130 11.78 -34.83 16.02
N ALA A 1131 13.04 -34.62 16.43
CA ALA A 1131 14.15 -34.29 15.52
C ALA A 1131 15.31 -35.31 15.63
N GLY A 1132 15.84 -35.76 14.48
CA GLY A 1132 16.96 -36.71 14.38
C GLY A 1132 18.30 -35.99 14.28
N GLY A 1133 19.30 -36.45 15.05
CA GLY A 1133 20.64 -35.84 15.11
C GLY A 1133 21.63 -36.29 14.05
#